data_AF-A0A8T2E6M8-F1
#
_entry.id   AF-A0A8T2E6M8-F1
#
_cell.length_a   1.000
_cell.length_b   1.000
_cell.length_c   1.000
_cell.angle_alpha   90.00
_cell.angle_beta   90.00
_cell.angle_gamma   90.00
#
_symmetry.space_group_name_H-M   'P 1'
#
loop_
_entity.id
_entity.type
_entity.pdbx_description
1 polymer ?
#
loop_
_entity_poly.entity_id
_entity_poly.type
_entity_poly.pdbx_seq_one_letter_code
_entity_poly.pdbx_strand_id
1 'polypeptide(L)'
;MAPKFEWWAKGNNNNTRKGTPVVVKMENPNNWSMVELESPSHDDFLVRTHEKSRNKNARQLTWVLLLKAHRAAGCLTSLGSALFALGTAVRRRIAAGRTDIEISSSGVGSLQKQNHTKKSKLFYSCLKVFLWLSLILLGFEIAAYFKGWSFGTSKLQLQFIFNKGFFDWVYTRWVLLRVEYLAPPLQFLANGCIVLFLVQSLDRLILCLGCFWIRFKKIKPVPKPDSISDLESGDNGAFLPMVLVQIPMCNEKEVYQQSIAAVCNLDWPKGKILIQILDDSDDPITQSLIKEEVHKWQKLGARIVYRHRVNREGYKAGNLKSAMNCSYVKDYEFVAIFDADFQPLPDFLKKTIPHFKDNEEIGLVQARWSFVNKEENLLTRLQNINLAFHFEVEQQVNSVFLNFFGFNGTAGVWRIKALEDSGGWLERTTVEDMDIAVRAHLHGWKFVFLNDVECQCELPESYEAYRKQQHRWHSGPMQLFRLCLPAVIKSKISIGKKFNLIFLFFLLRKLILPFYSFTLFCIILPMTMFVPEAELPAWVVCYIPATMSFLNILPAPKSFPFIVPYLLFENTMSVTKFNAMVSGLFQLGSAYEWVVTKKSGRSSEGDLAALVEKDEKTTKHQRGVSAPETEAEKKAEKTKRKKKKHNRIYMKELSLAFLLLTAATRSLLSAQGIHFYFLLFQGISFLLVGLDLIGEQVE
;
A
#
# COMPACT_ATOMS: atom_id res chain seq x y z
N MET A 1 37.39 -31.18 -9.09
CA MET A 1 38.15 -32.34 -8.62
C MET A 1 38.65 -32.04 -7.22
N ALA A 2 38.17 -32.81 -6.24
CA ALA A 2 38.64 -32.82 -4.86
C ALA A 2 38.91 -34.27 -4.48
N PRO A 3 39.93 -34.55 -3.65
CA PRO A 3 39.96 -35.72 -2.79
C PRO A 3 39.92 -35.27 -1.30
N LYS A 4 38.98 -35.74 -0.48
CA LYS A 4 38.92 -37.03 0.25
C LYS A 4 40.03 -37.20 1.30
N PHE A 5 39.64 -37.36 2.57
CA PHE A 5 39.87 -38.50 3.50
C PHE A 5 39.64 -38.02 4.96
N GLU A 6 38.57 -38.39 5.66
CA GLU A 6 38.28 -39.64 6.42
C GLU A 6 39.01 -39.78 7.78
N TRP A 7 38.18 -39.73 8.84
CA TRP A 7 38.35 -40.30 10.20
C TRP A 7 38.56 -41.84 10.14
N TRP A 8 39.08 -42.63 11.10
CA TRP A 8 38.89 -42.70 12.56
C TRP A 8 39.69 -43.88 13.17
N ALA A 9 39.96 -43.88 14.48
CA ALA A 9 40.15 -45.05 15.37
C ALA A 9 40.31 -44.52 16.82
N LYS A 10 39.93 -45.14 17.94
CA LYS A 10 39.24 -46.38 18.36
C LYS A 10 39.09 -46.23 19.90
N GLY A 11 38.10 -46.85 20.54
CA GLY A 11 38.18 -47.10 22.00
C GLY A 11 36.86 -47.37 22.72
N ASN A 12 36.49 -48.65 22.80
CA ASN A 12 35.32 -49.22 23.49
C ASN A 12 35.50 -49.27 25.02
N ASN A 13 34.42 -49.10 25.81
CA ASN A 13 34.20 -49.92 27.00
C ASN A 13 32.72 -49.95 27.45
N ASN A 14 32.20 -51.17 27.69
CA ASN A 14 30.86 -51.50 28.17
C ASN A 14 30.84 -51.61 29.71
N ASN A 15 29.80 -51.09 30.39
CA ASN A 15 28.98 -51.91 31.31
C ASN A 15 27.70 -51.21 31.77
N THR A 16 26.69 -52.04 31.99
CA THR A 16 25.25 -51.77 32.14
C THR A 16 24.82 -51.52 33.60
N ARG A 17 23.77 -50.70 33.80
CA ARG A 17 22.71 -50.93 34.82
C ARG A 17 21.41 -50.19 34.49
N LYS A 18 20.31 -50.90 34.72
CA LYS A 18 18.91 -50.68 34.31
C LYS A 18 18.22 -49.52 35.04
N GLY A 19 17.34 -48.82 34.33
CA GLY A 19 16.25 -48.01 34.86
C GLY A 19 15.11 -47.94 33.84
N THR A 20 13.93 -48.40 34.22
CA THR A 20 12.67 -48.53 33.47
C THR A 20 12.18 -47.24 32.79
N PRO A 21 11.73 -47.27 31.52
CA PRO A 21 10.92 -46.18 30.97
C PRO A 21 9.44 -46.36 31.33
N VAL A 22 8.89 -45.37 32.03
CA VAL A 22 7.45 -45.20 32.26
C VAL A 22 6.78 -44.89 30.93
N VAL A 23 5.82 -45.74 30.56
CA VAL A 23 4.95 -45.56 29.40
C VAL A 23 3.87 -44.53 29.77
N VAL A 24 3.88 -43.38 29.09
CA VAL A 24 2.71 -42.49 29.01
C VAL A 24 2.23 -42.52 27.56
N LYS A 25 1.06 -43.13 27.35
CA LYS A 25 0.34 -43.11 26.08
C LYS A 25 -0.13 -41.69 25.79
N MET A 26 0.20 -41.16 24.63
CA MET A 26 -0.56 -40.09 23.99
C MET A 26 -1.25 -40.68 22.76
N GLU A 27 -2.58 -40.57 22.74
CA GLU A 27 -3.43 -40.95 21.62
C GLU A 27 -3.20 -40.03 20.43
N ASN A 28 -3.12 -40.65 19.26
CA ASN A 28 -2.88 -40.01 17.97
C ASN A 28 -4.23 -39.79 17.26
N PRO A 29 -4.66 -38.55 16.94
CA PRO A 29 -5.73 -38.34 16.00
C PRO A 29 -5.12 -37.86 14.68
N ASN A 30 -4.91 -38.76 13.74
CA ASN A 30 -5.12 -38.53 12.30
C ASN A 30 -4.73 -39.77 11.49
N ASN A 31 -5.76 -40.39 10.90
CA ASN A 31 -5.65 -41.42 9.88
C ASN A 31 -4.96 -40.86 8.63
N TRP A 32 -3.69 -41.21 8.44
CA TRP A 32 -3.09 -41.30 7.11
C TRP A 32 -2.48 -42.71 6.97
N SER A 33 -3.05 -43.50 6.05
CA SER A 33 -2.54 -44.83 5.72
C SER A 33 -1.18 -44.70 5.04
N MET A 34 -0.11 -45.02 5.78
CA MET A 34 1.20 -45.24 5.21
C MET A 34 1.19 -46.63 4.59
N VAL A 35 1.28 -46.71 3.26
CA VAL A 35 1.55 -47.97 2.56
C VAL A 35 3.00 -48.34 2.88
N GLU A 36 3.18 -49.45 3.58
CA GLU A 36 4.49 -50.05 3.86
C GLU A 36 5.21 -50.37 2.54
N LEU A 37 6.41 -49.83 2.38
CA LEU A 37 7.37 -50.27 1.37
C LEU A 37 8.33 -51.24 2.06
N GLU A 38 8.19 -52.53 1.77
CA GLU A 38 9.21 -53.52 2.12
C GLU A 38 10.55 -53.13 1.47
N SER A 39 11.58 -53.00 2.30
CA SER A 39 12.97 -52.91 1.87
C SER A 39 13.44 -54.27 1.34
N PRO A 40 14.12 -54.37 0.19
CA PRO A 40 14.59 -55.66 -0.30
C PRO A 40 15.70 -56.21 0.60
N SER A 41 15.63 -57.50 0.90
CA SER A 41 16.64 -58.24 1.66
C SER A 41 17.94 -58.41 0.85
N HIS A 42 19.02 -58.68 1.56
CA HIS A 42 20.40 -58.64 1.08
C HIS A 42 20.81 -59.74 0.06
N ASP A 43 19.86 -60.56 -0.41
CA ASP A 43 20.12 -61.71 -1.28
C ASP A 43 19.90 -61.45 -2.78
N ASP A 44 19.42 -60.27 -3.18
CA ASP A 44 19.17 -59.95 -4.60
C ASP A 44 20.43 -59.54 -5.40
N PHE A 45 21.63 -59.66 -4.81
CA PHE A 45 22.87 -59.13 -5.39
C PHE A 45 23.67 -60.08 -6.29
N LEU A 46 23.12 -61.24 -6.67
CA LEU A 46 23.79 -62.16 -7.59
C LEU A 46 22.82 -62.75 -8.61
N VAL A 47 22.83 -62.19 -9.83
CA VAL A 47 22.86 -62.88 -11.15
C VAL A 47 22.59 -61.87 -12.28
N ARG A 48 23.44 -61.93 -13.33
CA ARG A 48 23.41 -61.19 -14.62
C ARG A 48 22.01 -61.30 -15.30
N THR A 49 21.50 -60.45 -16.20
CA THR A 49 22.05 -59.85 -17.43
C THR A 49 20.94 -58.97 -18.07
N HIS A 50 21.32 -57.94 -18.85
CA HIS A 50 20.61 -57.24 -19.95
C HIS A 50 19.06 -57.13 -20.03
N GLU A 51 18.61 -55.92 -20.43
CA GLU A 51 17.25 -55.48 -20.80
C GLU A 51 16.29 -55.06 -19.68
N LYS A 52 16.23 -53.73 -19.40
CA LYS A 52 15.02 -52.95 -19.04
C LYS A 52 15.39 -51.52 -18.62
N SER A 53 15.72 -50.64 -19.57
CA SER A 53 15.90 -49.20 -19.28
C SER A 53 14.84 -48.28 -19.92
N ARG A 54 13.76 -48.83 -20.51
CA ARG A 54 12.79 -48.03 -21.27
C ARG A 54 11.42 -47.80 -20.60
N ASN A 55 11.11 -48.50 -19.49
CA ASN A 55 9.79 -48.43 -18.85
C ASN A 55 9.71 -47.60 -17.55
N LYS A 56 10.84 -47.12 -16.99
CA LYS A 56 10.83 -46.35 -15.74
C LYS A 56 10.45 -44.87 -15.92
N ASN A 57 10.73 -44.28 -17.09
CA ASN A 57 10.41 -42.87 -17.36
C ASN A 57 8.93 -42.60 -17.66
N ALA A 58 8.23 -43.55 -18.30
CA ALA A 58 6.83 -43.37 -18.66
C ALA A 58 5.95 -43.26 -17.40
N ARG A 59 6.10 -44.18 -16.44
CA ARG A 59 5.34 -44.16 -15.18
C ARG A 59 5.59 -42.88 -14.37
N GLN A 60 6.82 -42.38 -14.34
CA GLN A 60 7.16 -41.16 -13.61
C GLN A 60 6.52 -39.91 -14.24
N LEU A 61 6.47 -39.83 -15.58
CA LEU A 61 5.74 -38.80 -16.32
C LEU A 61 4.22 -38.89 -16.11
N THR A 62 3.65 -40.10 -16.12
CA THR A 62 2.23 -40.31 -15.84
C THR A 62 1.86 -39.89 -14.42
N TRP A 63 2.72 -40.18 -13.43
CA TRP A 63 2.54 -39.75 -12.04
C TRP A 63 2.60 -38.23 -11.86
N VAL A 64 3.54 -37.54 -12.53
CA VAL A 64 3.61 -36.07 -12.49
C VAL A 64 2.40 -35.43 -13.16
N LEU A 65 1.91 -36.01 -14.26
CA LEU A 65 0.69 -35.56 -14.95
C LEU A 65 -0.56 -35.82 -14.10
N LEU A 66 -0.67 -36.97 -13.43
CA LEU A 66 -1.75 -37.29 -12.50
C LEU A 66 -1.73 -36.38 -11.27
N LEU A 67 -0.57 -36.07 -10.70
CA LEU A 67 -0.44 -35.09 -9.62
C LEU A 67 -0.84 -33.68 -10.06
N LYS A 68 -0.45 -33.26 -11.27
CA LYS A 68 -0.90 -31.97 -11.84
C LYS A 68 -2.41 -31.96 -12.11
N ALA A 69 -2.98 -33.06 -12.60
CA ALA A 69 -4.41 -33.21 -12.85
C ALA A 69 -5.22 -33.25 -11.55
N HIS A 70 -4.74 -33.96 -10.52
CA HIS A 70 -5.36 -33.99 -9.20
C HIS A 70 -5.28 -32.63 -8.50
N ARG A 71 -4.17 -31.91 -8.67
CA ARG A 71 -4.03 -30.52 -8.20
C ARG A 71 -4.95 -29.57 -8.95
N ALA A 72 -5.12 -29.74 -10.27
CA ALA A 72 -6.07 -28.98 -11.08
C ALA A 72 -7.53 -29.30 -10.72
N ALA A 73 -7.87 -30.57 -10.44
CA ALA A 73 -9.19 -30.98 -9.97
C ALA A 73 -9.49 -30.43 -8.57
N GLY A 74 -8.50 -30.43 -7.68
CA GLY A 74 -8.56 -29.74 -6.38
C GLY A 74 -8.75 -28.23 -6.51
N CYS A 75 -8.13 -27.59 -7.51
CA CYS A 75 -8.38 -26.18 -7.83
C CYS A 75 -9.79 -25.93 -8.40
N LEU A 76 -10.36 -26.87 -9.16
CA LEU A 76 -11.72 -26.75 -9.71
C LEU A 76 -12.79 -26.91 -8.62
N THR A 77 -12.60 -27.84 -7.67
CA THR A 77 -13.49 -27.96 -6.51
C THR A 77 -13.33 -26.79 -5.54
N SER A 78 -12.10 -26.26 -5.37
CA SER A 78 -11.88 -25.03 -4.60
C SER A 78 -12.47 -23.79 -5.28
N LEU A 79 -12.53 -23.75 -6.61
CA LEU A 79 -13.20 -22.69 -7.37
C LEU A 79 -14.70 -22.71 -7.12
N GLY A 80 -15.33 -23.89 -7.11
CA GLY A 80 -16.76 -24.03 -6.80
C GLY A 80 -17.10 -23.58 -5.37
N SER A 81 -16.31 -24.01 -4.38
CA SER A 81 -16.50 -23.57 -2.99
C SER A 81 -16.21 -22.08 -2.80
N ALA A 82 -15.18 -21.54 -3.46
CA ALA A 82 -14.87 -20.11 -3.45
C ALA A 82 -15.98 -19.27 -4.09
N LEU A 83 -16.57 -19.73 -5.21
CA LEU A 83 -17.69 -19.04 -5.87
C LEU A 83 -18.95 -19.06 -4.99
N PHE A 84 -19.24 -20.17 -4.30
CA PHE A 84 -20.35 -20.25 -3.36
C PHE A 84 -20.13 -19.38 -2.11
N ALA A 85 -18.91 -19.40 -1.55
CA ALA A 85 -18.51 -18.53 -0.45
C ALA A 85 -18.63 -17.05 -0.85
N LEU A 86 -18.18 -16.70 -2.06
CA LEU A 86 -18.34 -15.36 -2.62
C LEU A 86 -19.82 -14.99 -2.79
N GLY A 87 -20.64 -15.88 -3.35
CA GLY A 87 -22.07 -15.64 -3.53
C GLY A 87 -22.82 -15.44 -2.21
N THR A 88 -22.50 -16.23 -1.19
CA THR A 88 -23.06 -16.08 0.16
C THR A 88 -22.59 -14.79 0.84
N ALA A 89 -21.31 -14.41 0.67
CA ALA A 89 -20.79 -13.13 1.14
C ALA A 89 -21.51 -11.95 0.46
N VAL A 90 -21.64 -11.97 -0.86
CA VAL A 90 -22.38 -10.94 -1.63
C VAL A 90 -23.82 -10.83 -1.16
N ARG A 91 -24.55 -11.94 -1.03
CA ARG A 91 -25.95 -11.94 -0.56
C ARG A 91 -26.08 -11.35 0.84
N ARG A 92 -25.17 -11.72 1.75
CA ARG A 92 -25.11 -11.17 3.11
C ARG A 92 -24.83 -9.66 3.09
N ARG A 93 -23.96 -9.19 2.19
CA ARG A 93 -23.59 -7.77 2.04
C ARG A 93 -24.73 -6.92 1.51
N ILE A 94 -25.48 -7.41 0.53
CA ILE A 94 -26.66 -6.71 0.00
C ILE A 94 -27.75 -6.61 1.07
N ALA A 95 -27.95 -7.66 1.87
CA ALA A 95 -28.98 -7.68 2.91
C ALA A 95 -28.66 -6.80 4.13
N ALA A 96 -27.39 -6.61 4.48
CA ALA A 96 -26.96 -5.93 5.71
C ALA A 96 -26.20 -4.61 5.49
N GLY A 97 -25.79 -4.31 4.25
CA GLY A 97 -24.90 -3.20 3.93
C GLY A 97 -25.61 -1.85 3.92
N ARG A 98 -25.02 -0.86 4.60
CA ARG A 98 -25.45 0.55 4.49
C ARG A 98 -24.67 1.25 3.38
N THR A 99 -25.35 2.11 2.62
CA THR A 99 -24.71 2.84 1.53
C THR A 99 -23.84 3.98 2.06
N ASP A 100 -22.73 4.26 1.39
CA ASP A 100 -21.85 5.37 1.75
C ASP A 100 -22.55 6.74 1.64
N ILE A 101 -23.56 6.84 0.78
CA ILE A 101 -24.40 8.04 0.60
C ILE A 101 -25.34 8.27 1.80
N GLU A 102 -26.04 7.24 2.29
CA GLU A 102 -26.97 7.37 3.44
C GLU A 102 -26.26 7.82 4.72
N ILE A 103 -25.06 7.30 4.96
CA ILE A 103 -24.27 7.65 6.15
C ILE A 103 -23.74 9.09 6.05
N SER A 104 -23.42 9.56 4.84
CA SER A 104 -23.01 10.96 4.64
C SER A 104 -24.13 11.97 4.92
N SER A 105 -25.40 11.55 4.83
CA SER A 105 -26.57 12.38 5.13
C SER A 105 -27.01 12.38 6.59
N SER A 106 -26.64 11.38 7.40
CA SER A 106 -27.08 11.25 8.79
C SER A 106 -26.14 11.90 9.82
N GLY A 107 -25.00 12.45 9.40
CA GLY A 107 -24.08 13.19 10.26
C GLY A 107 -24.49 14.66 10.45
N VAL A 108 -24.82 15.06 11.68
CA VAL A 108 -25.17 16.45 12.06
C VAL A 108 -23.98 17.41 11.85
N GLY A 109 -24.27 18.59 11.28
CA GLY A 109 -23.53 19.84 11.48
C GLY A 109 -22.29 20.13 10.62
N SER A 110 -22.48 20.74 9.43
CA SER A 110 -21.75 21.93 8.94
C SER A 110 -22.27 22.36 7.55
N LEU A 111 -22.34 23.67 7.28
CA LEU A 111 -22.76 24.22 5.97
C LEU A 111 -21.87 23.72 4.81
N GLN A 112 -20.61 23.42 5.11
CA GLN A 112 -19.59 22.92 4.19
C GLN A 112 -19.79 21.43 3.82
N LYS A 113 -20.26 20.59 4.76
CA LYS A 113 -20.64 19.19 4.48
C LYS A 113 -21.79 19.11 3.47
N GLN A 114 -22.75 20.03 3.51
CA GLN A 114 -23.87 20.05 2.57
C GLN A 114 -23.44 20.27 1.10
N ASN A 115 -22.48 21.18 0.85
CA ASN A 115 -21.96 21.43 -0.51
C ASN A 115 -21.16 20.23 -1.05
N HIS A 116 -20.41 19.53 -0.19
CA HIS A 116 -19.71 18.30 -0.56
C HIS A 116 -20.70 17.19 -0.95
N THR A 117 -21.76 17.02 -0.15
CA THR A 117 -22.84 16.06 -0.45
C THR A 117 -23.53 16.37 -1.77
N LYS A 118 -23.76 17.64 -2.12
CA LYS A 118 -24.32 18.05 -3.42
C LYS A 118 -23.41 17.69 -4.61
N LYS A 119 -22.10 17.96 -4.55
CA LYS A 119 -21.16 17.64 -5.65
C LYS A 119 -20.92 16.13 -5.80
N SER A 120 -20.80 15.41 -4.70
CA SER A 120 -20.71 13.94 -4.71
C SER A 120 -21.97 13.31 -5.31
N LYS A 121 -23.15 13.87 -5.00
CA LYS A 121 -24.43 13.49 -5.62
C LYS A 121 -24.47 13.81 -7.12
N LEU A 122 -23.93 14.96 -7.55
CA LEU A 122 -23.86 15.32 -8.98
C LEU A 122 -23.00 14.31 -9.75
N PHE A 123 -21.78 14.03 -9.29
CA PHE A 123 -20.89 13.05 -9.93
C PHE A 123 -21.53 11.66 -10.02
N TYR A 124 -22.14 11.20 -8.92
CA TYR A 124 -22.87 9.95 -8.91
C TYR A 124 -24.10 9.97 -9.84
N SER A 125 -24.81 11.09 -9.93
CA SER A 125 -25.92 11.27 -10.86
C SER A 125 -25.44 11.22 -12.30
N CYS A 126 -24.31 11.84 -12.64
CA CYS A 126 -23.69 11.71 -13.96
C CYS A 126 -23.37 10.25 -14.27
N LEU A 127 -22.73 9.52 -13.36
CA LEU A 127 -22.44 8.08 -13.53
C LEU A 127 -23.71 7.25 -13.77
N LYS A 128 -24.80 7.55 -13.05
CA LYS A 128 -26.10 6.91 -13.29
C LYS A 128 -26.66 7.20 -14.67
N VAL A 129 -26.58 8.44 -15.14
CA VAL A 129 -27.02 8.83 -16.49
C VAL A 129 -26.21 8.07 -17.55
N PHE A 130 -24.89 8.02 -17.39
CA PHE A 130 -24.02 7.25 -18.30
C PHE A 130 -24.35 5.75 -18.29
N LEU A 131 -24.60 5.16 -17.12
CA LEU A 131 -25.00 3.76 -17.01
C LEU A 131 -26.35 3.50 -17.70
N TRP A 132 -27.35 4.35 -17.46
CA TRP A 132 -28.65 4.24 -18.13
C TRP A 132 -28.54 4.38 -19.64
N LEU A 133 -27.79 5.37 -20.12
CA LEU A 133 -27.51 5.57 -21.54
C LEU A 133 -26.81 4.34 -22.13
N SER A 134 -25.80 3.80 -21.45
CA SER A 134 -25.05 2.62 -21.86
C SER A 134 -25.93 1.38 -21.97
N LEU A 135 -26.87 1.18 -21.02
CA LEU A 135 -27.84 0.07 -21.08
C LEU A 135 -28.83 0.23 -22.24
N ILE A 136 -29.32 1.46 -22.48
CA ILE A 136 -30.19 1.76 -23.62
C ILE A 136 -29.46 1.49 -24.95
N LEU A 137 -28.23 1.96 -25.07
CA LEU A 137 -27.39 1.74 -26.25
C LEU A 137 -27.09 0.24 -26.46
N LEU A 138 -26.77 -0.50 -25.40
CA LEU A 138 -26.57 -1.95 -25.49
C LEU A 138 -27.85 -2.65 -25.96
N GLY A 139 -29.02 -2.28 -25.43
CA GLY A 139 -30.30 -2.83 -25.86
C GLY A 139 -30.59 -2.55 -27.34
N PHE A 140 -30.31 -1.33 -27.80
CA PHE A 140 -30.43 -0.92 -29.19
C PHE A 140 -29.49 -1.73 -30.12
N GLU A 141 -28.27 -2.00 -29.67
CA GLU A 141 -27.27 -2.77 -30.42
C GLU A 141 -27.56 -4.28 -30.43
N ILE A 142 -28.11 -4.85 -29.36
CA ILE A 142 -28.61 -6.23 -29.35
C ILE A 142 -29.75 -6.38 -30.37
N ALA A 143 -30.68 -5.43 -30.43
CA ALA A 143 -31.75 -5.45 -31.43
C ALA A 143 -31.21 -5.37 -32.87
N ALA A 144 -30.16 -4.57 -33.10
CA ALA A 144 -29.47 -4.51 -34.38
C ALA A 144 -28.74 -5.82 -34.74
N TYR A 145 -28.13 -6.50 -33.76
CA TYR A 145 -27.48 -7.80 -33.94
C TYR A 145 -28.44 -8.86 -34.46
N PHE A 146 -29.62 -8.98 -33.82
CA PHE A 146 -30.64 -9.94 -34.24
C PHE A 146 -31.21 -9.65 -35.63
N LYS A 147 -31.08 -8.41 -36.13
CA LYS A 147 -31.39 -8.03 -37.52
C LYS A 147 -30.26 -8.29 -38.53
N GLY A 148 -29.11 -8.80 -38.08
CA GLY A 148 -27.97 -9.13 -38.95
C GLY A 148 -27.10 -7.93 -39.34
N TRP A 149 -27.22 -6.79 -38.65
CA TRP A 149 -26.37 -5.62 -38.93
C TRP A 149 -25.00 -5.80 -38.27
N SER A 150 -23.95 -5.85 -39.09
CA SER A 150 -22.58 -6.14 -38.63
C SER A 150 -21.92 -4.92 -37.99
N PHE A 151 -21.28 -5.15 -36.84
CA PHE A 151 -20.72 -4.11 -35.97
C PHE A 151 -19.40 -3.49 -36.43
N GLY A 152 -18.83 -3.94 -37.55
CA GLY A 152 -17.54 -3.51 -38.04
C GLY A 152 -17.61 -3.13 -39.50
N THR A 153 -17.94 -1.87 -39.79
CA THR A 153 -17.42 -1.06 -40.91
C THR A 153 -18.32 0.16 -41.12
N SER A 154 -17.86 1.33 -40.68
CA SER A 154 -18.51 2.63 -40.88
C SER A 154 -18.65 3.04 -42.36
N LYS A 155 -17.91 2.39 -43.27
CA LYS A 155 -17.85 2.80 -44.68
C LYS A 155 -18.63 1.94 -45.68
N LEU A 156 -18.97 0.68 -45.39
CA LEU A 156 -19.53 -0.23 -46.41
C LEU A 156 -21.04 -0.45 -46.31
N GLN A 157 -21.67 -0.23 -45.15
CA GLN A 157 -23.11 -0.50 -44.96
C GLN A 157 -24.02 0.73 -45.04
N LEU A 158 -23.49 1.96 -44.90
CA LEU A 158 -24.31 3.18 -44.95
C LEU A 158 -25.00 3.40 -46.30
N GLN A 159 -24.45 2.87 -47.40
CA GLN A 159 -25.10 2.89 -48.72
C GLN A 159 -26.23 1.85 -48.86
N PHE A 160 -26.26 0.81 -48.02
CA PHE A 160 -27.27 -0.27 -48.10
C PHE A 160 -28.49 -0.04 -47.21
N ILE A 161 -28.44 0.90 -46.26
CA ILE A 161 -29.57 1.25 -45.38
C ILE A 161 -30.34 2.44 -45.97
N PHE A 162 -30.79 2.32 -47.22
CA PHE A 162 -31.82 3.21 -47.75
C PHE A 162 -33.18 2.51 -47.65
N ASN A 163 -33.93 2.97 -46.64
CA ASN A 163 -35.39 2.85 -46.43
C ASN A 163 -36.05 1.47 -46.56
N LYS A 164 -36.22 0.77 -45.42
CA LYS A 164 -37.34 -0.16 -45.21
C LYS A 164 -38.10 -0.02 -43.87
N GLY A 165 -37.70 0.83 -42.90
CA GLY A 165 -38.50 1.10 -41.69
C GLY A 165 -37.95 2.16 -40.70
N PHE A 166 -38.75 2.56 -39.70
CA PHE A 166 -38.40 3.59 -38.69
C PHE A 166 -37.12 3.27 -37.91
N PHE A 167 -36.93 2.01 -37.52
CA PHE A 167 -35.74 1.57 -36.78
C PHE A 167 -34.45 1.73 -37.60
N ASP A 168 -34.52 1.50 -38.91
CA ASP A 168 -33.38 1.62 -39.84
C ASP A 168 -32.96 3.08 -40.01
N TRP A 169 -33.94 3.99 -40.05
CA TRP A 169 -33.69 5.43 -40.04
C TRP A 169 -33.03 5.90 -38.74
N VAL A 170 -33.55 5.46 -37.59
CA VAL A 170 -32.96 5.80 -36.27
C VAL A 170 -31.54 5.25 -36.15
N TYR A 171 -31.29 4.02 -36.58
CA TYR A 171 -29.96 3.41 -36.53
C TYR A 171 -28.96 4.11 -37.44
N THR A 172 -29.36 4.44 -38.66
CA THR A 172 -28.50 5.19 -39.60
C THR A 172 -28.15 6.58 -39.04
N ARG A 173 -29.12 7.29 -38.44
CA ARG A 173 -28.87 8.57 -37.77
C ARG A 173 -27.96 8.43 -36.55
N TRP A 174 -28.11 7.37 -35.77
CA TRP A 174 -27.21 7.06 -34.67
C TRP A 174 -25.76 6.84 -35.15
N VAL A 175 -25.56 6.04 -36.20
CA VAL A 175 -24.22 5.81 -36.77
C VAL A 175 -23.62 7.10 -37.31
N LEU A 176 -24.39 7.92 -38.04
CA LEU A 176 -23.92 9.22 -38.53
C LEU A 176 -23.50 10.13 -37.37
N LEU A 177 -24.33 10.25 -36.32
CA LEU A 177 -24.01 11.04 -35.14
C LEU A 177 -22.73 10.54 -34.47
N ARG A 178 -22.56 9.22 -34.37
CA ARG A 178 -21.40 8.57 -33.77
C ARG A 178 -20.12 8.88 -34.54
N VAL A 179 -20.15 8.75 -35.86
CA VAL A 179 -19.00 8.98 -36.76
C VAL A 179 -18.65 10.48 -36.83
N GLU A 180 -19.63 11.35 -37.02
CA GLU A 180 -19.39 12.78 -37.27
C GLU A 180 -19.12 13.59 -35.99
N TYR A 181 -19.80 13.27 -34.89
CA TYR A 181 -19.79 14.12 -33.69
C TYR A 181 -19.17 13.47 -32.45
N LEU A 182 -19.29 12.16 -32.25
CA LEU A 182 -18.78 11.50 -31.03
C LEU A 182 -17.35 10.99 -31.19
N ALA A 183 -17.03 10.35 -32.32
CA ALA A 183 -15.74 9.72 -32.53
C ALA A 183 -14.56 10.72 -32.58
N PRO A 184 -14.62 11.87 -33.30
CA PRO A 184 -13.50 12.80 -33.36
C PRO A 184 -13.05 13.37 -32.01
N PRO A 185 -13.94 13.91 -31.14
CA PRO A 185 -13.51 14.42 -29.84
C PRO A 185 -13.07 13.29 -28.89
N LEU A 186 -13.69 12.11 -28.96
CA LEU A 186 -13.28 10.95 -28.16
C LEU A 186 -11.87 10.48 -28.56
N GLN A 187 -11.57 10.42 -29.86
CA GLN A 187 -10.24 10.06 -30.37
C GLN A 187 -9.20 11.12 -29.98
N PHE A 188 -9.53 12.40 -30.07
CA PHE A 188 -8.63 13.48 -29.64
C PHE A 188 -8.27 13.36 -28.15
N LEU A 189 -9.29 13.13 -27.30
CA LEU A 189 -9.09 12.91 -25.88
C LEU A 189 -8.26 11.63 -25.61
N ALA A 190 -8.54 10.55 -26.33
CA ALA A 190 -7.79 9.30 -26.25
C ALA A 190 -6.31 9.51 -26.60
N ASN A 191 -6.01 10.16 -27.72
CA ASN A 191 -4.64 10.47 -28.14
C ASN A 191 -3.91 11.32 -27.08
N GLY A 192 -4.56 12.33 -26.53
CA GLY A 192 -4.00 13.13 -25.43
C GLY A 192 -3.68 12.28 -24.19
N CYS A 193 -4.61 11.43 -23.75
CA CYS A 193 -4.38 10.52 -22.63
C CYS A 193 -3.28 9.48 -22.92
N ILE A 194 -3.16 8.99 -24.16
CA ILE A 194 -2.10 8.06 -24.57
C ILE A 194 -0.73 8.73 -24.44
N VAL A 195 -0.57 9.98 -24.92
CA VAL A 195 0.69 10.72 -24.77
C VAL A 195 1.06 10.88 -23.30
N LEU A 196 0.11 11.31 -22.46
CA LEU A 196 0.33 11.45 -21.01
C LEU A 196 0.70 10.11 -20.35
N PHE A 197 0.05 9.03 -20.76
CA PHE A 197 0.34 7.68 -20.29
C PHE A 197 1.74 7.21 -20.68
N LEU A 198 2.19 7.52 -21.91
CA LEU A 198 3.54 7.21 -22.38
C LEU A 198 4.60 8.01 -21.60
N VAL A 199 4.37 9.30 -21.37
CA VAL A 199 5.27 10.14 -20.55
C VAL A 199 5.39 9.60 -19.13
N GLN A 200 4.27 9.20 -18.51
CA GLN A 200 4.29 8.58 -17.18
C GLN A 200 5.02 7.24 -17.18
N SER A 201 4.81 6.42 -18.22
CA SER A 201 5.47 5.12 -18.36
C SER A 201 6.98 5.27 -18.53
N LEU A 202 7.41 6.31 -19.24
CA LEU A 202 8.82 6.66 -19.40
C LEU A 202 9.46 7.09 -18.07
N ASP A 203 8.81 7.96 -17.27
CA ASP A 203 9.29 8.32 -15.92
C ASP A 203 9.48 7.08 -15.05
N ARG A 204 8.51 6.16 -15.03
CA ARG A 204 8.61 4.90 -14.29
C ARG A 204 9.76 4.02 -14.78
N LEU A 205 9.95 3.90 -16.09
CA LEU A 205 11.06 3.15 -16.67
C LEU A 205 12.41 3.75 -16.27
N ILE A 206 12.55 5.09 -16.34
CA ILE A 206 13.76 5.80 -15.93
C ILE A 206 14.06 5.56 -14.45
N LEU A 207 13.05 5.61 -13.58
CA LEU A 207 13.21 5.28 -12.15
C LEU A 207 13.68 3.82 -11.96
N CYS A 208 13.11 2.87 -12.68
CA CYS A 208 13.53 1.46 -12.61
C CYS A 208 14.98 1.29 -13.07
N LEU A 209 15.36 1.93 -14.18
CA LEU A 209 16.74 1.90 -14.70
C LEU A 209 17.71 2.57 -13.72
N GLY A 210 17.32 3.68 -13.10
CA GLY A 210 18.10 4.35 -12.06
C GLY A 210 18.31 3.45 -10.84
N CYS A 211 17.26 2.77 -10.37
CA CYS A 211 17.36 1.82 -9.27
C CYS A 211 18.24 0.62 -9.63
N PHE A 212 18.09 0.08 -10.85
CA PHE A 212 18.97 -0.97 -11.36
C PHE A 212 20.43 -0.51 -11.39
N TRP A 213 20.71 0.70 -11.86
CA TRP A 213 22.05 1.27 -11.88
C TRP A 213 22.63 1.42 -10.46
N ILE A 214 21.85 1.92 -9.51
CA ILE A 214 22.23 2.04 -8.10
C ILE A 214 22.61 0.66 -7.54
N ARG A 215 21.79 -0.36 -7.78
CA ARG A 215 22.07 -1.75 -7.34
C ARG A 215 23.31 -2.33 -8.03
N PHE A 216 23.44 -2.13 -9.34
CA PHE A 216 24.57 -2.61 -10.13
C PHE A 216 25.91 -2.00 -9.70
N LYS A 217 25.93 -0.68 -9.48
CA LYS A 217 27.10 0.06 -9.00
C LYS A 217 27.28 0.01 -7.49
N LYS A 218 26.36 -0.64 -6.76
CA LYS A 218 26.33 -0.71 -5.28
C LYS A 218 26.43 0.68 -4.63
N ILE A 219 25.79 1.68 -5.26
CA ILE A 219 25.75 3.04 -4.71
C ILE A 219 24.90 2.99 -3.45
N LYS A 220 25.53 3.30 -2.32
CA LYS A 220 24.83 3.43 -1.05
C LYS A 220 25.27 4.74 -0.40
N PRO A 221 24.36 5.46 0.27
CA PRO A 221 24.79 6.47 1.21
C PRO A 221 25.55 5.75 2.33
N VAL A 222 26.87 5.93 2.36
CA VAL A 222 27.71 5.43 3.45
C VAL A 222 28.16 6.67 4.22
N PRO A 223 28.00 6.71 5.55
CA PRO A 223 28.54 7.81 6.33
C PRO A 223 30.07 7.77 6.25
N LYS A 224 30.77 8.90 6.47
CA LYS A 224 32.23 8.92 6.31
C LYS A 224 32.89 7.92 7.29
N PRO A 225 33.98 7.21 6.91
CA PRO A 225 34.54 6.10 7.71
C PRO A 225 34.79 6.42 9.20
N ASP A 226 35.23 7.65 9.48
CA ASP A 226 35.54 8.12 10.85
C ASP A 226 34.29 8.51 11.67
N SER A 227 33.07 8.31 11.15
CA SER A 227 31.82 8.63 11.85
C SER A 227 31.32 7.51 12.76
N ILE A 228 31.73 6.26 12.51
CA ILE A 228 31.24 5.06 13.22
C ILE A 228 32.25 4.61 14.29
N SER A 229 33.53 4.95 14.14
CA SER A 229 34.66 4.37 14.89
C SER A 229 34.69 4.65 16.40
N ASP A 230 33.80 5.48 16.94
CA ASP A 230 33.84 5.87 18.36
C ASP A 230 32.53 5.67 19.13
N LEU A 231 31.64 4.76 18.75
CA LEU A 231 30.46 4.47 19.58
C LEU A 231 30.74 3.51 20.75
N GLU A 232 31.82 2.73 20.68
CA GLU A 232 32.18 1.70 21.68
C GLU A 232 33.49 2.00 22.45
N SER A 233 34.39 2.82 21.88
CA SER A 233 35.53 3.39 22.59
C SER A 233 35.02 4.53 23.47
N GLY A 234 35.07 4.36 24.79
CA GLY A 234 34.65 5.36 25.78
C GLY A 234 35.52 6.63 25.83
N ASP A 235 35.95 7.15 24.68
CA ASP A 235 36.81 8.31 24.52
C ASP A 235 36.06 9.49 23.87
N ASN A 236 36.55 10.71 24.10
CA ASN A 236 35.90 11.98 23.79
C ASN A 236 35.72 12.31 22.27
N GLY A 237 35.88 11.35 21.36
CA GLY A 237 35.84 11.51 19.89
C GLY A 237 34.52 11.14 19.19
N ALA A 238 33.56 10.54 19.91
CA ALA A 238 32.31 10.03 19.37
C ALA A 238 31.34 11.13 18.88
N PHE A 239 30.92 11.09 17.60
CA PHE A 239 29.87 11.98 17.08
C PHE A 239 28.49 11.60 17.63
N LEU A 240 28.22 12.08 18.84
CA LEU A 240 27.00 11.86 19.60
C LEU A 240 26.36 13.23 19.86
N PRO A 241 25.63 13.82 18.89
CA PRO A 241 24.91 15.06 19.09
C PRO A 241 23.69 14.89 19.99
N MET A 242 23.11 16.01 20.42
CA MET A 242 21.84 16.05 21.15
C MET A 242 20.67 15.79 20.18
N VAL A 243 19.88 14.75 20.45
CA VAL A 243 18.76 14.29 19.59
C VAL A 243 17.43 14.37 20.31
N LEU A 244 16.46 15.05 19.69
CA LEU A 244 15.07 15.08 20.10
C LEU A 244 14.29 13.98 19.36
N VAL A 245 13.39 13.28 20.03
CA VAL A 245 12.49 12.30 19.40
C VAL A 245 11.06 12.72 19.66
N GLN A 246 10.26 12.87 18.62
CA GLN A 246 8.86 13.32 18.70
C GLN A 246 7.91 12.24 18.22
N ILE A 247 6.89 11.95 19.04
CA ILE A 247 5.77 11.09 18.66
C ILE A 247 4.44 11.85 18.80
N PRO A 248 3.87 12.38 17.69
CA PRO A 248 2.50 12.87 17.68
C PRO A 248 1.50 11.72 17.78
N MET A 249 0.53 11.89 18.68
CA MET A 249 -0.59 10.98 18.95
C MET A 249 -1.93 11.76 18.97
N CYS A 250 -2.99 11.19 18.40
CA CYS A 250 -4.38 11.61 18.48
C CYS A 250 -5.31 10.38 18.52
N ASN A 251 -5.70 9.96 19.73
CA ASN A 251 -6.62 8.87 20.03
C ASN A 251 -6.15 7.46 19.60
N GLU A 252 -4.84 7.19 19.49
CA GLU A 252 -4.32 5.86 19.11
C GLU A 252 -4.08 4.92 20.30
N LYS A 253 -5.17 4.57 20.99
CA LYS A 253 -5.14 3.66 22.14
C LYS A 253 -4.62 2.25 21.82
N GLU A 254 -4.65 1.82 20.57
CA GLU A 254 -4.24 0.47 20.18
C GLU A 254 -2.71 0.32 20.05
N VAL A 255 -1.97 1.41 19.82
CA VAL A 255 -0.54 1.37 19.49
C VAL A 255 0.36 2.16 20.45
N TYR A 256 -0.20 3.00 21.34
CA TYR A 256 0.59 3.90 22.20
C TYR A 256 1.68 3.18 23.03
N GLN A 257 1.38 2.01 23.60
CA GLN A 257 2.37 1.28 24.43
C GLN A 257 3.56 0.82 23.59
N GLN A 258 3.29 0.27 22.40
CA GLN A 258 4.30 -0.28 21.51
C GLN A 258 5.19 0.84 20.96
N SER A 259 4.61 1.95 20.52
CA SER A 259 5.38 3.08 19.98
C SER A 259 6.22 3.80 21.04
N ILE A 260 5.65 4.06 22.23
CA ILE A 260 6.43 4.65 23.34
C ILE A 260 7.57 3.71 23.74
N ALA A 261 7.30 2.41 23.85
CA ALA A 261 8.34 1.43 24.17
C ALA A 261 9.45 1.40 23.11
N ALA A 262 9.10 1.40 21.83
CA ALA A 262 10.08 1.36 20.74
C ALA A 262 11.05 2.54 20.79
N VAL A 263 10.56 3.78 20.98
CA VAL A 263 11.45 4.95 21.08
C VAL A 263 12.25 5.00 22.38
N CYS A 264 11.69 4.53 23.49
CA CYS A 264 12.40 4.47 24.77
C CYS A 264 13.54 3.44 24.77
N ASN A 265 13.48 2.45 23.87
CA ASN A 265 14.52 1.44 23.69
C ASN A 265 15.55 1.81 22.61
N LEU A 266 15.52 3.04 22.08
CA LEU A 266 16.57 3.51 21.16
C LEU A 266 17.93 3.50 21.85
N ASP A 267 18.91 2.92 21.16
CA ASP A 267 20.29 2.79 21.63
C ASP A 267 21.04 4.11 21.36
N TRP A 268 20.83 5.07 22.25
CA TRP A 268 21.48 6.38 22.27
C TRP A 268 21.77 6.79 23.71
N PRO A 269 22.85 7.54 24.00
CA PRO A 269 23.16 7.97 25.35
C PRO A 269 22.00 8.73 25.99
N LYS A 270 21.51 8.27 27.15
CA LYS A 270 20.33 8.83 27.85
C LYS A 270 20.43 10.34 28.12
N GLY A 271 21.63 10.85 28.36
CA GLY A 271 21.88 12.28 28.55
C GLY A 271 21.74 13.12 27.27
N LYS A 272 21.82 12.47 26.10
CA LYS A 272 21.83 13.08 24.76
C LYS A 272 20.58 12.82 23.93
N ILE A 273 19.57 12.16 24.51
CA ILE A 273 18.26 11.93 23.89
C ILE A 273 17.14 12.47 24.77
N LEU A 274 16.15 13.13 24.17
CA LEU A 274 14.89 13.48 24.84
C LEU A 274 13.72 13.03 23.98
N ILE A 275 12.80 12.30 24.59
CA ILE A 275 11.58 11.82 23.93
C ILE A 275 10.42 12.75 24.32
N GLN A 276 9.68 13.22 23.32
CA GLN A 276 8.47 14.02 23.48
C GLN A 276 7.28 13.23 22.95
N ILE A 277 6.34 12.90 23.83
CA ILE A 277 5.02 12.39 23.45
C ILE A 277 4.08 13.58 23.31
N LEU A 278 3.58 13.79 22.11
CA LEU A 278 2.80 14.96 21.72
C LEU A 278 1.34 14.54 21.51
N ASP A 279 0.52 14.66 22.56
CA ASP A 279 -0.84 14.14 22.60
C ASP A 279 -1.91 15.21 22.27
N ASP A 280 -2.63 15.00 21.16
CA ASP A 280 -3.81 15.74 20.72
C ASP A 280 -5.13 14.95 20.92
N SER A 281 -5.10 13.86 21.69
CA SER A 281 -6.29 13.06 22.01
C SER A 281 -7.35 13.89 22.70
N ASP A 282 -8.62 13.71 22.36
CA ASP A 282 -9.76 14.33 23.05
C ASP A 282 -10.51 13.36 23.96
N ASP A 283 -10.20 12.06 23.89
CA ASP A 283 -10.70 11.05 24.81
C ASP A 283 -9.89 11.03 26.13
N PRO A 284 -10.51 11.36 27.29
CA PRO A 284 -9.81 11.40 28.58
C PRO A 284 -9.22 10.05 28.99
N ILE A 285 -9.83 8.94 28.58
CA ILE A 285 -9.33 7.60 28.89
C ILE A 285 -8.01 7.38 28.16
N THR A 286 -7.97 7.66 26.86
CA THR A 286 -6.75 7.56 26.06
C THR A 286 -5.64 8.48 26.58
N GLN A 287 -5.96 9.72 26.96
CA GLN A 287 -4.99 10.63 27.58
C GLN A 287 -4.39 10.05 28.88
N SER A 288 -5.22 9.47 29.77
CA SER A 288 -4.74 8.84 31.02
C SER A 288 -3.76 7.70 30.73
N LEU A 289 -4.12 6.83 29.79
CA LEU A 289 -3.30 5.68 29.40
C LEU A 289 -1.93 6.10 28.85
N ILE A 290 -1.89 7.10 27.96
CA ILE A 290 -0.64 7.63 27.40
C ILE A 290 0.22 8.24 28.52
N LYS A 291 -0.40 9.04 29.40
CA LYS A 291 0.30 9.69 30.52
C LYS A 291 0.88 8.67 31.51
N GLU A 292 0.16 7.61 31.81
CA GLU A 292 0.60 6.51 32.67
C GLU A 292 1.80 5.76 32.08
N GLU A 293 1.76 5.44 30.77
CA GLU A 293 2.88 4.79 30.09
C GLU A 293 4.13 5.68 30.07
N VAL A 294 3.98 6.99 29.84
CA VAL A 294 5.09 7.95 29.95
C VAL A 294 5.67 7.93 31.37
N HIS A 295 4.83 7.98 32.41
CA HIS A 295 5.28 7.97 33.79
C HIS A 295 6.02 6.68 34.17
N LYS A 296 5.57 5.55 33.66
CA LYS A 296 6.27 4.26 33.78
C LYS A 296 7.67 4.31 33.18
N TRP A 297 7.83 4.84 31.97
CA TRP A 297 9.16 4.98 31.34
C TRP A 297 10.07 5.99 32.04
N GLN A 298 9.51 7.06 32.62
CA GLN A 298 10.27 7.98 33.48
C GLN A 298 10.85 7.26 34.70
N LYS A 299 10.08 6.37 35.36
CA LYS A 299 10.57 5.57 36.49
C LYS A 299 11.67 4.58 36.09
N LEU A 300 11.65 4.10 34.85
CA LEU A 300 12.70 3.26 34.27
C LEU A 300 13.95 4.06 33.84
N GLY A 301 13.95 5.38 34.07
CA GLY A 301 15.07 6.27 33.79
C GLY A 301 15.18 6.68 32.32
N ALA A 302 14.08 6.60 31.55
CA ALA A 302 14.03 7.20 30.22
C ALA A 302 13.81 8.71 30.34
N ARG A 303 14.52 9.50 29.53
CA ARG A 303 14.32 10.95 29.43
C ARG A 303 13.16 11.24 28.49
N ILE A 304 11.94 11.20 29.02
CA ILE A 304 10.69 11.32 28.27
C ILE A 304 9.75 12.37 28.90
N VAL A 305 9.06 13.13 28.06
CA VAL A 305 8.12 14.20 28.45
C VAL A 305 6.78 14.01 27.74
N TYR A 306 5.70 14.04 28.52
CA TYR A 306 4.33 14.08 28.02
C TYR A 306 3.90 15.54 27.78
N ARG A 307 3.33 15.83 26.61
CA ARG A 307 2.78 17.14 26.26
C ARG A 307 1.39 16.97 25.68
N HIS A 308 0.41 17.66 26.26
CA HIS A 308 -0.95 17.68 25.75
C HIS A 308 -1.36 19.10 25.37
N ARG A 309 -2.05 19.26 24.24
CA ARG A 309 -2.61 20.55 23.80
C ARG A 309 -4.12 20.57 23.97
N VAL A 310 -4.62 21.62 24.61
CA VAL A 310 -6.07 21.87 24.70
C VAL A 310 -6.62 22.39 23.36
N ASN A 311 -5.88 23.31 22.71
CA ASN A 311 -6.22 23.80 21.38
C ASN A 311 -5.49 22.96 20.30
N ARG A 312 -6.27 22.31 19.44
CA ARG A 312 -5.80 21.38 18.38
C ARG A 312 -5.70 22.04 16.99
N GLU A 313 -5.55 23.36 16.96
CA GLU A 313 -5.27 24.09 15.74
C GLU A 313 -4.02 23.51 15.03
N GLY A 314 -4.14 23.39 13.70
CA GLY A 314 -3.09 22.91 12.83
C GLY A 314 -2.84 21.39 12.85
N TYR A 315 -3.66 20.60 13.54
CA TYR A 315 -3.49 19.14 13.66
C TYR A 315 -2.04 18.76 14.02
N LYS A 316 -1.48 17.71 13.39
CA LYS A 316 -0.09 17.26 13.57
C LYS A 316 0.93 18.39 13.37
N ALA A 317 0.76 19.24 12.36
CA ALA A 317 1.68 20.35 12.08
C ALA A 317 1.75 21.35 13.25
N GLY A 318 0.58 21.73 13.79
CA GLY A 318 0.50 22.59 14.96
C GLY A 318 1.09 21.94 16.21
N ASN A 319 0.94 20.62 16.35
CA ASN A 319 1.48 19.87 17.49
C ASN A 319 3.01 19.86 17.48
N LEU A 320 3.59 19.50 16.33
CA LEU A 320 5.03 19.55 16.11
C LEU A 320 5.58 20.98 16.30
N LYS A 321 4.90 21.99 15.75
CA LYS A 321 5.26 23.42 15.93
C LYS A 321 5.29 23.82 17.40
N SER A 322 4.24 23.51 18.15
CA SER A 322 4.15 23.78 19.59
C SER A 322 5.29 23.11 20.38
N ALA A 323 5.63 21.87 20.01
CA ALA A 323 6.72 21.13 20.62
C ALA A 323 8.09 21.76 20.32
N MET A 324 8.34 22.18 19.07
CA MET A 324 9.58 22.83 18.64
C MET A 324 9.81 24.20 19.30
N ASN A 325 8.74 24.89 19.75
CA ASN A 325 8.85 26.18 20.44
C ASN A 325 9.26 26.09 21.92
N CYS A 326 9.48 24.89 22.47
CA CYS A 326 9.91 24.76 23.85
C CYS A 326 11.35 25.24 24.02
N SER A 327 11.64 25.95 25.12
CA SER A 327 12.96 26.57 25.36
C SER A 327 14.14 25.60 25.29
N TYR A 328 13.95 24.38 25.82
CA TYR A 328 14.98 23.34 25.83
C TYR A 328 15.27 22.74 24.44
N VAL A 329 14.43 22.98 23.42
CA VAL A 329 14.69 22.46 22.06
C VAL A 329 15.95 23.06 21.45
N LYS A 330 16.34 24.26 21.90
CA LYS A 330 17.59 24.94 21.49
C LYS A 330 18.85 24.16 21.86
N ASP A 331 18.77 23.24 22.81
CA ASP A 331 19.87 22.39 23.24
C ASP A 331 20.04 21.15 22.33
N TYR A 332 19.20 20.99 21.31
CA TYR A 332 19.20 19.84 20.41
C TYR A 332 19.59 20.24 18.99
N GLU A 333 20.32 19.34 18.32
CA GLU A 333 20.78 19.57 16.94
C GLU A 333 19.88 18.88 15.91
N PHE A 334 19.31 17.73 16.30
CA PHE A 334 18.50 16.88 15.43
C PHE A 334 17.16 16.53 16.07
N VAL A 335 16.15 16.34 15.24
CA VAL A 335 14.84 15.83 15.65
C VAL A 335 14.40 14.64 14.79
N ALA A 336 14.15 13.50 15.42
CA ALA A 336 13.55 12.32 14.81
C ALA A 336 12.04 12.32 15.04
N ILE A 337 11.26 12.03 14.01
CA ILE A 337 9.79 12.07 14.07
C ILE A 337 9.24 10.68 13.76
N PHE A 338 8.37 10.15 14.62
CA PHE A 338 7.70 8.87 14.44
C PHE A 338 6.20 9.02 14.68
N ASP A 339 5.37 8.56 13.75
CA ASP A 339 3.92 8.46 13.99
C ASP A 339 3.62 7.39 15.05
N ALA A 340 2.44 7.47 15.67
CA ALA A 340 2.03 6.63 16.79
C ALA A 340 2.05 5.11 16.51
N ASP A 341 2.02 4.69 15.24
CA ASP A 341 2.09 3.28 14.82
C ASP A 341 3.49 2.84 14.36
N PHE A 342 4.50 3.69 14.47
CA PHE A 342 5.86 3.39 14.04
C PHE A 342 6.71 2.80 15.18
N GLN A 343 7.45 1.75 14.84
CA GLN A 343 8.33 1.01 15.74
C GLN A 343 9.75 1.06 15.15
N PRO A 344 10.58 2.06 15.51
CA PRO A 344 11.99 2.08 15.11
C PRO A 344 12.76 0.97 15.82
N LEU A 345 13.74 0.37 15.11
CA LEU A 345 14.70 -0.55 15.72
C LEU A 345 15.64 0.20 16.68
N PRO A 346 16.18 -0.46 17.71
CA PRO A 346 17.07 0.18 18.69
C PRO A 346 18.24 0.94 18.06
N ASP A 347 18.81 0.42 16.97
CA ASP A 347 19.95 1.01 16.27
C ASP A 347 19.60 2.13 15.26
N PHE A 348 18.34 2.57 15.20
CA PHE A 348 17.86 3.56 14.24
C PHE A 348 18.70 4.85 14.25
N LEU A 349 18.97 5.42 15.43
CA LEU A 349 19.76 6.66 15.55
C LEU A 349 21.23 6.42 15.19
N LYS A 350 21.81 5.29 15.59
CA LYS A 350 23.18 4.90 15.22
C LYS A 350 23.36 4.75 13.71
N LYS A 351 22.33 4.35 12.98
CA LYS A 351 22.36 4.25 11.51
C LYS A 351 22.03 5.55 10.77
N THR A 352 21.32 6.49 11.40
CA THR A 352 20.83 7.71 10.72
C THR A 352 21.69 8.94 11.03
N ILE A 353 22.07 9.15 12.29
CA ILE A 353 22.81 10.35 12.74
C ILE A 353 24.19 10.50 12.09
N PRO A 354 25.00 9.44 11.88
CA PRO A 354 26.33 9.60 11.29
C PRO A 354 26.36 10.23 9.89
N HIS A 355 25.24 10.18 9.14
CA HIS A 355 25.15 10.82 7.82
C HIS A 355 25.21 12.35 7.87
N PHE A 356 24.95 12.96 9.03
CA PHE A 356 25.05 14.41 9.22
C PHE A 356 26.47 14.88 9.58
N LYS A 357 27.36 13.96 9.97
CA LYS A 357 28.73 14.26 10.34
C LYS A 357 29.50 14.78 9.12
N ASP A 358 30.20 15.90 9.29
CA ASP A 358 31.02 16.53 8.25
C ASP A 358 30.29 16.82 6.92
N ASN A 359 28.97 16.98 6.99
CA ASN A 359 28.12 17.40 5.88
C ASN A 359 26.98 18.29 6.38
N GLU A 360 27.24 19.59 6.39
CA GLU A 360 26.30 20.60 6.85
C GLU A 360 25.14 20.83 5.88
N GLU A 361 25.20 20.35 4.64
CA GLU A 361 24.15 20.57 3.63
C GLU A 361 22.99 19.58 3.77
N ILE A 362 23.17 18.49 4.52
CA ILE A 362 22.11 17.49 4.75
C ILE A 362 21.13 18.03 5.78
N GLY A 363 19.88 18.18 5.35
CA GLY A 363 18.77 18.62 6.18
C GLY A 363 17.89 17.48 6.68
N LEU A 364 17.77 16.39 5.91
CA LEU A 364 16.91 15.24 6.22
C LEU A 364 17.62 13.93 5.88
N VAL A 365 17.54 12.98 6.81
CA VAL A 365 17.83 11.56 6.59
C VAL A 365 16.53 10.78 6.83
N GLN A 366 16.03 10.10 5.80
CA GLN A 366 14.78 9.33 5.83
C GLN A 366 15.07 7.84 5.78
N ALA A 367 14.51 7.08 6.72
CA ALA A 367 14.52 5.63 6.69
C ALA A 367 13.32 5.07 5.89
N ARG A 368 13.45 3.84 5.42
CA ARG A 368 12.38 3.14 4.68
C ARG A 368 11.32 2.60 5.64
N TRP A 369 10.07 2.67 5.21
CA TRP A 369 8.97 2.01 5.90
C TRP A 369 8.92 0.51 5.60
N SER A 370 8.67 -0.27 6.63
CA SER A 370 8.45 -1.71 6.55
C SER A 370 7.11 -2.04 7.22
N PHE A 371 6.39 -3.04 6.73
CA PHE A 371 4.99 -3.25 7.10
C PHE A 371 4.80 -4.58 7.82
N VAL A 372 4.25 -4.53 9.04
CA VAL A 372 4.01 -5.73 9.86
C VAL A 372 2.84 -6.58 9.36
N ASN A 373 1.86 -5.96 8.68
CA ASN A 373 0.63 -6.60 8.22
C ASN A 373 0.49 -6.69 6.68
N LYS A 374 1.61 -6.64 5.94
CA LYS A 374 1.62 -6.70 4.45
C LYS A 374 1.05 -7.98 3.85
N GLU A 375 0.94 -9.04 4.63
CA GLU A 375 0.44 -10.35 4.18
C GLU A 375 -0.99 -10.64 4.64
N GLU A 376 -1.60 -9.71 5.36
CA GLU A 376 -2.85 -9.91 6.10
C GLU A 376 -4.08 -10.19 5.24
N ASN A 377 -4.24 -9.43 4.15
CA ASN A 377 -5.35 -9.61 3.22
C ASN A 377 -4.94 -9.14 1.83
N LEU A 378 -5.84 -9.31 0.85
CA LEU A 378 -5.55 -8.88 -0.51
C LEU A 378 -5.24 -7.38 -0.57
N LEU A 379 -6.02 -6.55 0.11
CA LEU A 379 -5.80 -5.10 0.16
C LEU A 379 -4.40 -4.72 0.68
N THR A 380 -3.90 -5.32 1.77
CA THR A 380 -2.56 -5.01 2.31
C THR A 380 -1.44 -5.50 1.39
N ARG A 381 -1.62 -6.65 0.73
CA ARG A 381 -0.68 -7.17 -0.28
C ARG A 381 -0.56 -6.24 -1.49
N LEU A 382 -1.69 -5.69 -1.96
CA LEU A 382 -1.70 -4.75 -3.09
C LEU A 382 -1.11 -3.39 -2.72
N GLN A 383 -1.39 -2.89 -1.51
CA GLN A 383 -0.74 -1.68 -0.97
C GLN A 383 0.77 -1.83 -0.88
N ASN A 384 1.25 -2.99 -0.43
CA ASN A 384 2.68 -3.27 -0.30
C ASN A 384 3.42 -3.14 -1.64
N ILE A 385 2.84 -3.56 -2.76
CA ILE A 385 3.45 -3.39 -4.09
C ILE A 385 3.69 -1.91 -4.39
N ASN A 386 2.66 -1.06 -4.21
CA ASN A 386 2.76 0.36 -4.52
C ASN A 386 3.77 1.07 -3.62
N LEU A 387 3.73 0.79 -2.31
CA LEU A 387 4.63 1.41 -1.34
C LEU A 387 6.07 0.91 -1.46
N ALA A 388 6.29 -0.37 -1.77
CA ALA A 388 7.63 -0.89 -2.03
C ALA A 388 8.26 -0.20 -3.25
N PHE A 389 7.50 0.01 -4.34
CA PHE A 389 7.99 0.79 -5.47
C PHE A 389 8.32 2.24 -5.08
N HIS A 390 7.43 2.90 -4.34
CA HIS A 390 7.65 4.28 -3.92
C HIS A 390 8.94 4.44 -3.09
N PHE A 391 9.17 3.58 -2.10
CA PHE A 391 10.34 3.70 -1.23
C PHE A 391 11.62 3.15 -1.85
N GLU A 392 11.60 1.91 -2.36
CA GLU A 392 12.82 1.24 -2.83
C GLU A 392 13.28 1.70 -4.22
N VAL A 393 12.40 2.31 -5.01
CA VAL A 393 12.73 2.80 -6.35
C VAL A 393 12.68 4.32 -6.38
N GLU A 394 11.51 4.92 -6.19
CA GLU A 394 11.34 6.35 -6.42
C GLU A 394 12.17 7.21 -5.44
N GLN A 395 12.06 6.98 -4.12
CA GLN A 395 12.80 7.77 -3.13
C GLN A 395 14.30 7.52 -3.18
N GLN A 396 14.71 6.26 -3.35
CA GLN A 396 16.12 5.91 -3.49
C GLN A 396 16.77 6.61 -4.69
N VAL A 397 16.13 6.56 -5.87
CA VAL A 397 16.64 7.20 -7.09
C VAL A 397 16.65 8.71 -6.94
N ASN A 398 15.57 9.32 -6.44
CA ASN A 398 15.51 10.77 -6.30
C ASN A 398 16.52 11.27 -5.23
N SER A 399 16.78 10.51 -4.17
CA SER A 399 17.82 10.86 -3.20
C SER A 399 19.20 10.89 -3.84
N VAL A 400 19.58 9.86 -4.60
CA VAL A 400 20.92 9.75 -5.22
C VAL A 400 21.12 10.79 -6.33
N PHE A 401 20.14 10.98 -7.21
CA PHE A 401 20.33 11.81 -8.42
C PHE A 401 19.83 13.25 -8.26
N LEU A 402 18.89 13.51 -7.36
CA LEU A 402 18.24 14.83 -7.22
C LEU A 402 18.48 15.47 -5.85
N ASN A 403 19.01 14.72 -4.88
CA ASN A 403 19.14 15.13 -3.47
C ASN A 403 17.82 15.67 -2.88
N PHE A 404 16.67 15.17 -3.39
CA PHE A 404 15.34 15.62 -2.99
C PHE A 404 14.31 14.51 -3.16
N PHE A 405 13.44 14.39 -2.18
CA PHE A 405 12.20 13.62 -2.22
C PHE A 405 11.25 14.24 -1.19
N GLY A 406 9.95 13.92 -1.24
CA GLY A 406 9.01 14.37 -0.22
C GLY A 406 9.29 13.66 1.11
N PHE A 407 9.37 14.39 2.21
CA PHE A 407 9.40 13.78 3.55
C PHE A 407 8.12 12.98 3.78
N ASN A 408 8.24 11.78 4.35
CA ASN A 408 7.12 10.87 4.52
C ASN A 408 6.25 11.18 5.75
N GLY A 409 6.63 12.20 6.52
CA GLY A 409 5.95 12.60 7.76
C GLY A 409 6.42 11.85 9.00
N THR A 410 7.23 10.80 8.86
CA THR A 410 7.67 9.91 9.95
C THR A 410 8.90 9.10 9.51
N ALA A 411 9.56 8.45 10.46
CA ALA A 411 10.78 7.65 10.27
C ALA A 411 11.92 8.45 9.60
N GLY A 412 12.00 9.75 9.90
CA GLY A 412 13.06 10.62 9.41
C GLY A 412 13.64 11.48 10.51
N VAL A 413 14.93 11.77 10.37
CA VAL A 413 15.70 12.66 11.22
C VAL A 413 15.95 13.95 10.47
N TRP A 414 15.55 15.06 11.07
CA TRP A 414 15.79 16.40 10.56
C TRP A 414 16.90 17.08 11.36
N ARG A 415 17.76 17.81 10.65
CA ARG A 415 18.58 18.85 11.28
C ARG A 415 17.66 19.99 11.69
N ILE A 416 17.67 20.40 12.96
CA ILE A 416 16.75 21.42 13.47
C ILE A 416 16.97 22.75 12.75
N LYS A 417 18.22 23.14 12.51
CA LYS A 417 18.56 24.32 11.69
C LYS A 417 17.88 24.31 10.31
N ALA A 418 17.77 23.14 9.66
CA ALA A 418 17.10 23.04 8.36
C ALA A 418 15.60 23.29 8.46
N LEU A 419 14.96 22.85 9.56
CA LEU A 419 13.56 23.17 9.85
C LEU A 419 13.38 24.66 10.09
N GLU A 420 14.25 25.28 10.90
CA GLU A 420 14.21 26.70 11.25
C GLU A 420 14.42 27.60 10.04
N ASP A 421 15.48 27.35 9.25
CA ASP A 421 15.78 28.09 8.00
C ASP A 421 14.63 28.01 6.99
N SER A 422 13.86 26.91 7.05
CA SER A 422 12.69 26.72 6.18
C SER A 422 11.43 27.40 6.69
N GLY A 423 11.42 27.94 7.92
CA GLY A 423 10.26 28.57 8.57
C GLY A 423 9.43 27.63 9.46
N GLY A 424 9.98 26.48 9.84
CA GLY A 424 9.35 25.51 10.75
C GLY A 424 8.13 24.79 10.17
N TRP A 425 7.33 24.17 11.05
CA TRP A 425 6.10 23.49 10.70
C TRP A 425 4.98 24.51 10.41
N LEU A 426 4.38 24.43 9.22
CA LEU A 426 3.28 25.31 8.80
C LEU A 426 1.95 24.55 8.76
N GLU A 427 0.90 25.19 9.24
CA GLU A 427 -0.44 24.60 9.41
C GLU A 427 -1.35 24.82 8.18
N ARG A 428 -0.76 25.31 7.08
CA ARG A 428 -1.49 25.77 5.88
C ARG A 428 -2.01 24.66 4.96
N THR A 429 -1.66 23.41 5.24
CA THR A 429 -2.01 22.23 4.43
C THR A 429 -2.06 20.96 5.28
N THR A 430 -2.74 19.92 4.77
CA THR A 430 -2.86 18.58 5.40
C THR A 430 -1.68 17.65 5.10
N VAL A 431 -0.70 18.15 4.34
CA VAL A 431 0.57 17.49 3.97
C VAL A 431 1.75 18.36 4.42
N GLU A 432 1.80 18.60 5.73
CA GLU A 432 2.83 19.43 6.37
C GLU A 432 4.25 18.91 6.13
N ASP A 433 4.37 17.59 6.01
CA ASP A 433 5.57 16.84 5.70
C ASP A 433 6.16 17.20 4.33
N MET A 434 5.31 17.22 3.30
CA MET A 434 5.70 17.61 1.95
C MET A 434 5.97 19.11 1.86
N ASP A 435 5.22 19.92 2.60
CA ASP A 435 5.40 21.38 2.63
C ASP A 435 6.79 21.76 3.16
N ILE A 436 7.20 21.20 4.31
CA ILE A 436 8.54 21.45 4.86
C ILE A 436 9.64 20.93 3.92
N ALA A 437 9.43 19.76 3.30
CA ALA A 437 10.39 19.18 2.37
C ALA A 437 10.63 20.09 1.16
N VAL A 438 9.57 20.62 0.55
CA VAL A 438 9.69 21.56 -0.57
C VAL A 438 10.39 22.84 -0.11
N ARG A 439 9.99 23.44 1.02
CA ARG A 439 10.61 24.67 1.53
C ARG A 439 12.10 24.49 1.84
N ALA A 440 12.49 23.39 2.48
CA ALA A 440 13.89 23.08 2.75
C ALA A 440 14.70 22.92 1.46
N HIS A 441 14.13 22.24 0.46
CA HIS A 441 14.79 22.12 -0.84
C HIS A 441 14.98 23.46 -1.56
N LEU A 442 14.01 24.38 -1.43
CA LEU A 442 14.14 25.74 -1.97
C LEU A 442 15.27 26.54 -1.28
N HIS A 443 15.60 26.22 -0.03
CA HIS A 443 16.73 26.77 0.72
C HIS A 443 18.05 26.03 0.48
N GLY A 444 18.06 25.03 -0.40
CA GLY A 444 19.28 24.32 -0.81
C GLY A 444 19.63 23.09 0.03
N TRP A 445 18.83 22.76 1.04
CA TRP A 445 19.01 21.55 1.85
C TRP A 445 18.91 20.28 1.00
N LYS A 446 19.77 19.30 1.31
CA LYS A 446 19.86 18.00 0.64
C LYS A 446 19.29 16.90 1.50
N PHE A 447 18.64 15.92 0.87
CA PHE A 447 18.01 14.79 1.55
C PHE A 447 18.65 13.47 1.18
N VAL A 448 18.83 12.62 2.20
CA VAL A 448 19.38 11.27 2.08
C VAL A 448 18.32 10.25 2.43
N PHE A 449 18.12 9.26 1.56
CA PHE A 449 17.21 8.14 1.79
C PHE A 449 18.00 6.86 2.08
N LEU A 450 17.77 6.25 3.23
CA LEU A 450 18.40 5.01 3.68
C LEU A 450 17.47 3.83 3.43
N ASN A 451 17.71 3.09 2.35
CA ASN A 451 16.85 1.97 1.95
C ASN A 451 17.03 0.72 2.84
N ASP A 452 18.16 0.60 3.50
CA ASP A 452 18.57 -0.51 4.38
C ASP A 452 18.22 -0.28 5.86
N VAL A 453 17.83 0.94 6.22
CA VAL A 453 17.28 1.24 7.55
C VAL A 453 15.76 1.14 7.46
N GLU A 454 15.20 0.12 8.11
CA GLU A 454 13.76 -0.12 8.17
C GLU A 454 13.15 0.44 9.46
N CYS A 455 11.95 1.02 9.36
CA CYS A 455 11.09 1.34 10.49
C CYS A 455 9.72 0.72 10.27
N GLN A 456 9.27 -0.09 11.24
CA GLN A 456 8.06 -0.90 11.10
C GLN A 456 6.80 -0.08 11.37
N CYS A 457 5.74 -0.32 10.59
CA CYS A 457 4.42 0.31 10.77
C CYS A 457 3.27 -0.54 10.21
N GLU A 458 2.04 -0.06 10.35
CA GLU A 458 0.82 -0.74 9.89
C GLU A 458 0.24 -0.14 8.59
N LEU A 459 -0.16 -1.04 7.69
CA LEU A 459 -1.02 -0.71 6.55
C LEU A 459 -2.50 -0.64 6.97
N PRO A 460 -3.30 0.25 6.37
CA PRO A 460 -4.76 0.22 6.51
C PRO A 460 -5.36 -1.14 6.10
N GLU A 461 -6.00 -1.83 7.04
CA GLU A 461 -6.62 -3.14 6.80
C GLU A 461 -8.00 -3.06 6.14
N SER A 462 -8.65 -1.90 6.17
CA SER A 462 -9.99 -1.69 5.60
C SER A 462 -9.94 -0.75 4.41
N TYR A 463 -10.80 -1.00 3.41
CA TYR A 463 -10.88 -0.15 2.23
C TYR A 463 -11.32 1.28 2.57
N GLU A 464 -12.18 1.49 3.59
CA GLU A 464 -12.54 2.83 4.05
C GLU A 464 -11.31 3.61 4.53
N ALA A 465 -10.51 3.01 5.41
CA ALA A 465 -9.31 3.64 5.98
C ALA A 465 -8.31 3.95 4.87
N TYR A 466 -8.09 3.00 3.96
CA TYR A 466 -7.23 3.18 2.80
C TYR A 466 -7.72 4.31 1.90
N ARG A 467 -9.03 4.37 1.59
CA ARG A 467 -9.61 5.42 0.74
C ARG A 467 -9.44 6.81 1.34
N LYS A 468 -9.64 6.96 2.65
CA LYS A 468 -9.40 8.24 3.37
C LYS A 468 -7.93 8.65 3.29
N GLN A 469 -7.02 7.71 3.53
CA GLN A 469 -5.58 7.95 3.41
C GLN A 469 -5.21 8.40 1.98
N GLN A 470 -5.66 7.66 0.97
CA GLN A 470 -5.39 7.96 -0.43
C GLN A 470 -6.00 9.29 -0.87
N HIS A 471 -7.19 9.64 -0.36
CA HIS A 471 -7.79 10.95 -0.61
C HIS A 471 -6.89 12.08 -0.10
N ARG A 472 -6.43 12.01 1.16
CA ARG A 472 -5.50 13.00 1.71
C ARG A 472 -4.19 13.09 0.91
N TRP A 473 -3.63 11.93 0.55
CA TRP A 473 -2.35 11.86 -0.17
C TRP A 473 -2.40 12.35 -1.63
N HIS A 474 -3.59 12.58 -2.19
CA HIS A 474 -3.75 13.14 -3.54
C HIS A 474 -4.36 14.55 -3.54
N SER A 475 -5.22 14.88 -2.56
CA SER A 475 -5.77 16.22 -2.42
C SER A 475 -4.75 17.20 -1.83
N GLY A 476 -4.04 16.79 -0.78
CA GLY A 476 -3.05 17.62 -0.08
C GLY A 476 -1.96 18.15 -1.02
N PRO A 477 -1.29 17.30 -1.82
CA PRO A 477 -0.23 17.76 -2.74
C PRO A 477 -0.73 18.75 -3.79
N MET A 478 -1.97 18.66 -4.26
CA MET A 478 -2.55 19.61 -5.22
C MET A 478 -2.86 20.97 -4.58
N GLN A 479 -3.28 20.97 -3.32
CA GLN A 479 -3.37 22.21 -2.55
C GLN A 479 -1.98 22.81 -2.33
N LEU A 480 -1.02 21.99 -1.92
CA LEU A 480 0.35 22.43 -1.69
C LEU A 480 1.00 22.98 -2.96
N PHE A 481 0.76 22.35 -4.12
CA PHE A 481 1.29 22.82 -5.40
C PHE A 481 0.91 24.28 -5.65
N ARG A 482 -0.36 24.66 -5.43
CA ARG A 482 -0.82 26.05 -5.61
C ARG A 482 -0.16 27.02 -4.63
N LEU A 483 0.08 26.59 -3.39
CA LEU A 483 0.73 27.40 -2.36
C LEU A 483 2.23 27.60 -2.64
N CYS A 484 2.90 26.56 -3.14
CA CYS A 484 4.34 26.57 -3.35
C CYS A 484 4.75 27.06 -4.76
N LEU A 485 3.91 26.94 -5.77
CA LEU A 485 4.26 27.28 -7.17
C LEU A 485 4.85 28.70 -7.31
N PRO A 486 4.29 29.76 -6.71
CA PRO A 486 4.90 31.09 -6.78
C PRO A 486 6.30 31.15 -6.17
N ALA A 487 6.52 30.44 -5.07
CA ALA A 487 7.83 30.37 -4.41
C ALA A 487 8.83 29.56 -5.23
N VAL A 488 8.43 28.44 -5.84
CA VAL A 488 9.29 27.63 -6.71
C VAL A 488 9.73 28.44 -7.92
N ILE A 489 8.82 29.16 -8.57
CA ILE A 489 9.13 30.00 -9.75
C ILE A 489 10.13 31.11 -9.38
N LYS A 490 9.89 31.82 -8.27
CA LYS A 490 10.73 32.93 -7.80
C LYS A 490 12.05 32.50 -7.14
N SER A 491 12.20 31.22 -6.79
CA SER A 491 13.39 30.72 -6.11
C SER A 491 14.67 30.83 -6.97
N LYS A 492 15.83 30.85 -6.30
CA LYS A 492 17.16 30.91 -6.93
C LYS A 492 17.73 29.54 -7.33
N ILE A 493 16.95 28.46 -7.15
CA ILE A 493 17.41 27.12 -7.52
C ILE A 493 17.54 26.97 -9.05
N SER A 494 18.34 26.01 -9.49
CA SER A 494 18.57 25.77 -10.91
C SER A 494 17.27 25.40 -11.67
N ILE A 495 17.25 25.69 -12.97
CA ILE A 495 16.10 25.38 -13.84
C ILE A 495 15.75 23.89 -13.80
N GLY A 496 16.75 23.01 -13.75
CA GLY A 496 16.53 21.56 -13.60
C GLY A 496 15.80 21.17 -12.32
N LYS A 497 16.14 21.79 -11.17
CA LYS A 497 15.43 21.58 -9.91
C LYS A 497 14.01 22.12 -9.95
N LYS A 498 13.79 23.27 -10.59
CA LYS A 498 12.42 23.81 -10.83
C LYS A 498 11.59 22.86 -11.70
N PHE A 499 12.17 22.36 -12.79
CA PHE A 499 11.52 21.38 -13.66
C PHE A 499 11.17 20.10 -12.90
N ASN A 500 12.10 19.57 -12.11
CA ASN A 500 11.83 18.40 -11.27
C ASN A 500 10.66 18.65 -10.31
N LEU A 501 10.65 19.76 -9.57
CA LEU A 501 9.58 20.08 -8.63
C LEU A 501 8.23 20.27 -9.33
N ILE A 502 8.18 21.14 -10.36
CA ILE A 502 6.93 21.50 -11.02
C ILE A 502 6.42 20.32 -11.85
N PHE A 503 7.25 19.80 -12.75
CA PHE A 503 6.82 18.80 -13.72
C PHE A 503 6.83 17.39 -13.14
N LEU A 504 7.98 16.86 -12.71
CA LEU A 504 8.07 15.45 -12.28
C LEU A 504 7.33 15.20 -10.96
N PHE A 505 7.60 16.02 -9.93
CA PHE A 505 7.09 15.80 -8.59
C PHE A 505 5.60 16.15 -8.43
N PHE A 506 5.17 17.34 -8.86
CA PHE A 506 3.77 17.76 -8.74
C PHE A 506 2.90 17.38 -9.94
N LEU A 507 3.21 17.85 -11.15
CA LEU A 507 2.31 17.66 -12.30
C LEU A 507 2.22 16.19 -12.73
N LEU A 508 3.35 15.53 -12.98
CA LEU A 508 3.36 14.18 -13.52
C LEU A 508 2.80 13.17 -12.52
N ARG A 509 3.41 13.10 -11.33
CA ARG A 509 3.07 12.07 -10.34
C ARG A 509 1.80 12.34 -9.54
N LYS A 510 1.41 13.60 -9.30
CA LYS A 510 0.25 13.94 -8.45
C LYS A 510 -0.98 14.44 -9.22
N LEU A 511 -0.82 14.98 -10.43
CA LEU A 511 -1.93 15.47 -11.28
C LEU A 511 -2.22 14.57 -12.49
N ILE A 512 -1.23 14.38 -13.36
CA ILE A 512 -1.35 13.65 -14.63
C ILE A 512 -1.65 12.17 -14.36
N LEU A 513 -0.94 11.53 -13.42
CA LEU A 513 -1.14 10.11 -13.11
C LEU A 513 -2.60 9.78 -12.74
N PRO A 514 -3.23 10.41 -11.73
CA PRO A 514 -4.65 10.21 -11.46
C PRO A 514 -5.57 10.61 -12.63
N PHE A 515 -5.23 11.68 -13.36
CA PHE A 515 -6.03 12.19 -14.49
C PHE A 515 -6.14 11.18 -15.62
N TYR A 516 -5.02 10.74 -16.20
CA TYR A 516 -5.07 9.82 -17.34
C TYR A 516 -5.57 8.44 -16.89
N SER A 517 -5.22 7.95 -15.69
CA SER A 517 -5.61 6.61 -15.24
C SER A 517 -7.13 6.49 -15.15
N PHE A 518 -7.79 7.49 -14.56
CA PHE A 518 -9.24 7.52 -14.49
C PHE A 518 -9.86 7.73 -15.88
N THR A 519 -9.40 8.74 -16.62
CA THR A 519 -10.01 9.12 -17.90
C THR A 519 -9.85 8.01 -18.93
N LEU A 520 -8.66 7.43 -19.06
CA LEU A 520 -8.37 6.39 -20.05
C LEU A 520 -9.09 5.07 -19.75
N PHE A 521 -8.95 4.55 -18.52
CA PHE A 521 -9.45 3.21 -18.20
C PHE A 521 -10.90 3.16 -17.71
N CYS A 522 -11.39 4.22 -17.06
CA CYS A 522 -12.77 4.25 -16.54
C CYS A 522 -13.77 4.96 -17.46
N ILE A 523 -13.31 5.83 -18.37
CA ILE A 523 -14.18 6.62 -19.25
C ILE A 523 -13.95 6.27 -20.73
N ILE A 524 -12.76 6.48 -21.27
CA ILE A 524 -12.48 6.30 -22.71
C ILE A 524 -12.65 4.84 -23.11
N LEU A 525 -12.03 3.91 -22.40
CA LEU A 525 -12.09 2.49 -22.73
C LEU A 525 -13.54 1.96 -22.86
N PRO A 526 -14.45 2.10 -21.87
CA PRO A 526 -15.84 1.68 -22.06
C PRO A 526 -16.56 2.47 -23.16
N MET A 527 -16.27 3.76 -23.34
CA MET A 527 -16.88 4.56 -24.40
C MET A 527 -16.49 4.09 -25.80
N THR A 528 -15.23 3.67 -26.01
CA THR A 528 -14.77 3.11 -27.31
C THR A 528 -15.47 1.81 -27.68
N MET A 529 -16.10 1.10 -26.73
CA MET A 529 -16.93 -0.08 -27.04
C MET A 529 -18.28 0.31 -27.64
N PHE A 530 -18.81 1.49 -27.30
CA PHE A 530 -20.04 2.04 -27.88
C PHE A 530 -19.78 2.93 -29.11
N VAL A 531 -18.55 3.45 -29.24
CA VAL A 531 -18.05 4.29 -30.33
C VAL A 531 -16.82 3.61 -30.96
N PRO A 532 -17.02 2.53 -31.75
CA PRO A 532 -15.92 1.72 -32.28
C PRO A 532 -15.04 2.46 -33.31
N GLU A 533 -15.50 3.60 -33.84
CA GLU A 533 -14.70 4.47 -34.72
C GLU A 533 -13.60 5.23 -33.97
N ALA A 534 -13.71 5.36 -32.64
CA ALA A 534 -12.62 5.82 -31.80
C ALA A 534 -11.81 4.60 -31.36
N GLU A 535 -10.66 4.41 -31.99
CA GLU A 535 -9.83 3.23 -31.77
C GLU A 535 -8.86 3.43 -30.60
N LEU A 536 -8.86 2.46 -29.68
CA LEU A 536 -7.87 2.35 -28.62
C LEU A 536 -6.99 1.11 -28.85
N PRO A 537 -5.71 1.28 -29.20
CA PRO A 537 -4.82 0.17 -29.52
C PRO A 537 -4.65 -0.82 -28.37
N ALA A 538 -4.58 -2.12 -28.67
CA ALA A 538 -4.43 -3.17 -27.68
C ALA A 538 -3.16 -3.02 -26.81
N TRP A 539 -2.08 -2.45 -27.36
CA TRP A 539 -0.85 -2.21 -26.60
C TRP A 539 -1.03 -1.17 -25.48
N VAL A 540 -1.94 -0.21 -25.65
CA VAL A 540 -2.28 0.79 -24.63
C VAL A 540 -3.03 0.14 -23.48
N VAL A 541 -3.95 -0.77 -23.80
CA VAL A 541 -4.85 -1.40 -22.82
C VAL A 541 -4.15 -2.54 -22.07
N CYS A 542 -3.28 -3.30 -22.75
CA CYS A 542 -2.73 -4.53 -22.20
C CYS A 542 -1.21 -4.51 -22.03
N TYR A 543 -0.44 -4.25 -23.09
CA TYR A 543 1.00 -4.50 -23.05
C TYR A 543 1.76 -3.51 -22.16
N ILE A 544 1.52 -2.20 -22.31
CA ILE A 544 2.18 -1.21 -21.45
C ILE A 544 1.72 -1.35 -20.00
N PRO A 545 0.41 -1.41 -19.68
CA PRO A 545 -0.01 -1.59 -18.29
C PRO A 545 0.55 -2.86 -17.65
N ALA A 546 0.56 -4.00 -18.37
CA ALA A 546 1.16 -5.24 -17.86
C ALA A 546 2.67 -5.09 -17.62
N THR A 547 3.39 -4.42 -18.53
CA THR A 547 4.82 -4.14 -18.37
C THR A 547 5.07 -3.24 -17.16
N MET A 548 4.28 -2.18 -16.99
CA MET A 548 4.40 -1.26 -15.84
C MET A 548 4.06 -1.96 -14.52
N SER A 549 3.05 -2.83 -14.49
CA SER A 549 2.74 -3.66 -13.32
C SER A 549 3.86 -4.63 -12.97
N PHE A 550 4.51 -5.22 -13.99
CA PHE A 550 5.69 -6.06 -13.78
C PHE A 550 6.84 -5.27 -13.16
N LEU A 551 7.14 -4.08 -13.71
CA LEU A 551 8.17 -3.18 -13.16
C LEU A 551 7.88 -2.76 -11.72
N ASN A 552 6.62 -2.45 -11.39
CA ASN A 552 6.23 -2.07 -10.02
C ASN A 552 6.39 -3.21 -9.00
N ILE A 553 6.35 -4.47 -9.43
CA ILE A 553 6.48 -5.64 -8.56
C ILE A 553 7.93 -6.05 -8.31
N LEU A 554 8.89 -5.59 -9.14
CA LEU A 554 10.30 -5.94 -8.98
C LEU A 554 10.87 -5.76 -7.56
N PRO A 555 10.51 -4.71 -6.80
CA PRO A 555 10.95 -4.56 -5.40
C PRO A 555 10.35 -5.61 -4.44
N ALA A 556 9.16 -6.14 -4.76
CA ALA A 556 8.42 -7.10 -3.93
C ALA A 556 8.14 -8.40 -4.71
N PRO A 557 9.16 -9.23 -5.00
CA PRO A 557 9.02 -10.41 -5.87
C PRO A 557 8.05 -11.47 -5.32
N LYS A 558 7.88 -11.54 -3.98
CA LYS A 558 6.87 -12.41 -3.34
C LYS A 558 5.43 -12.05 -3.76
N SER A 559 5.21 -10.82 -4.23
CA SER A 559 3.91 -10.34 -4.68
C SER A 559 3.61 -10.64 -6.16
N PHE A 560 4.48 -11.36 -6.88
CA PHE A 560 4.30 -11.72 -8.28
C PHE A 560 2.94 -12.37 -8.62
N PRO A 561 2.38 -13.29 -7.82
CA PRO A 561 1.05 -13.86 -8.07
C PRO A 561 -0.09 -12.82 -8.09
N PHE A 562 0.15 -11.63 -7.55
CA PHE A 562 -0.85 -10.57 -7.42
C PHE A 562 -0.73 -9.50 -8.52
N ILE A 563 0.03 -9.72 -9.61
CA ILE A 563 0.21 -8.75 -10.69
C ILE A 563 -1.10 -8.31 -11.36
N VAL A 564 -1.96 -9.27 -11.71
CA VAL A 564 -3.25 -8.98 -12.33
C VAL A 564 -4.20 -8.31 -11.31
N PRO A 565 -4.40 -8.85 -10.09
CA PRO A 565 -5.15 -8.15 -9.05
C PRO A 565 -4.66 -6.72 -8.77
N TYR A 566 -3.34 -6.49 -8.77
CA TYR A 566 -2.73 -5.18 -8.58
C TYR A 566 -3.08 -4.21 -9.71
N LEU A 567 -2.90 -4.62 -10.96
CA LEU A 567 -3.26 -3.81 -12.13
C LEU A 567 -4.73 -3.36 -12.06
N LEU A 568 -5.65 -4.31 -11.82
CA LEU A 568 -7.07 -4.04 -11.76
C LEU A 568 -7.43 -3.14 -10.56
N PHE A 569 -6.79 -3.36 -9.41
CA PHE A 569 -7.02 -2.58 -8.20
C PHE A 569 -6.51 -1.14 -8.32
N GLU A 570 -5.34 -0.91 -8.92
CA GLU A 570 -4.83 0.45 -9.17
C GLU A 570 -5.77 1.24 -10.09
N ASN A 571 -6.32 0.58 -11.11
CA ASN A 571 -7.36 1.18 -11.97
C ASN A 571 -8.64 1.48 -11.17
N THR A 572 -9.06 0.61 -10.27
CA THR A 572 -10.21 0.87 -9.39
C THR A 572 -9.95 2.06 -8.46
N MET A 573 -8.74 2.16 -7.92
CA MET A 573 -8.32 3.28 -7.06
C MET A 573 -8.18 4.60 -7.81
N SER A 574 -8.07 4.59 -9.15
CA SER A 574 -7.98 5.81 -9.95
C SER A 574 -9.15 6.76 -9.72
N VAL A 575 -10.36 6.24 -9.44
CA VAL A 575 -11.56 7.06 -9.15
C VAL A 575 -11.39 7.87 -7.88
N THR A 576 -10.88 7.23 -6.82
CA THR A 576 -10.60 7.90 -5.55
C THR A 576 -9.51 8.93 -5.74
N LYS A 577 -8.40 8.55 -6.39
CA LYS A 577 -7.23 9.41 -6.62
C LYS A 577 -7.59 10.63 -7.47
N PHE A 578 -8.38 10.44 -8.53
CA PHE A 578 -8.87 11.50 -9.41
C PHE A 578 -9.76 12.50 -8.68
N ASN A 579 -10.77 12.00 -7.96
CA ASN A 579 -11.67 12.86 -7.18
C ASN A 579 -10.90 13.67 -6.12
N ALA A 580 -9.93 13.04 -5.45
CA ALA A 580 -9.07 13.70 -4.48
C ALA A 580 -8.19 14.79 -5.11
N MET A 581 -7.55 14.46 -6.24
CA MET A 581 -6.72 15.39 -7.01
C MET A 581 -7.51 16.63 -7.44
N VAL A 582 -8.70 16.45 -8.04
CA VAL A 582 -9.60 17.55 -8.42
C VAL A 582 -10.01 18.36 -7.18
N SER A 583 -10.33 17.67 -6.07
CA SER A 583 -10.73 18.35 -4.83
C SER A 583 -9.63 19.25 -4.26
N GLY A 584 -8.37 18.78 -4.28
CA GLY A 584 -7.22 19.56 -3.83
C GLY A 584 -6.88 20.73 -4.76
N LEU A 585 -7.01 20.53 -6.07
CA LEU A 585 -6.72 21.54 -7.08
C LEU A 585 -7.71 22.72 -7.02
N PHE A 586 -8.99 22.44 -6.80
CA PHE A 586 -10.07 23.44 -6.77
C PHE A 586 -10.56 23.82 -5.36
N GLN A 587 -9.83 23.47 -4.30
CA GLN A 587 -10.20 23.76 -2.89
C GLN A 587 -11.60 23.30 -2.50
N LEU A 588 -12.02 22.12 -2.97
CA LEU A 588 -13.27 21.55 -2.52
C LEU A 588 -13.11 21.14 -1.05
N GLY A 589 -14.14 21.35 -0.23
CA GLY A 589 -14.04 21.33 1.25
C GLY A 589 -13.42 20.08 1.88
N SER A 590 -13.39 18.94 1.19
CA SER A 590 -12.72 17.71 1.65
C SER A 590 -11.19 17.73 1.53
N ALA A 591 -10.59 18.78 0.96
CA ALA A 591 -9.14 18.94 0.88
C ALA A 591 -8.50 19.35 2.23
N TYR A 592 -9.27 20.02 3.09
CA TYR A 592 -8.81 20.54 4.39
C TYR A 592 -9.17 19.64 5.58
N GLU A 593 -9.99 18.60 5.36
CA GLU A 593 -10.45 17.72 6.43
C GLU A 593 -9.38 16.67 6.75
N TRP A 594 -8.86 16.71 7.98
CA TRP A 594 -7.99 15.67 8.50
C TRP A 594 -8.79 14.69 9.37
N VAL A 595 -8.73 13.41 9.02
CA VAL A 595 -9.38 12.33 9.78
C VAL A 595 -8.32 11.29 10.13
N VAL A 596 -8.19 10.99 11.43
CA VAL A 596 -7.27 9.95 11.92
C VAL A 596 -7.58 8.62 11.22
N THR A 597 -6.55 8.00 10.67
CA THR A 597 -6.69 6.65 10.11
C THR A 597 -6.61 5.65 11.24
N LYS A 598 -7.72 4.94 11.50
CA LYS A 598 -7.78 3.95 12.58
C LYS A 598 -6.71 2.87 12.41
N LYS A 599 -6.04 2.54 13.50
CA LYS A 599 -4.99 1.52 13.58
C LYS A 599 -5.51 0.26 14.25
N SER A 600 -4.82 -0.86 14.03
CA SER A 600 -5.24 -2.19 14.49
C SER A 600 -4.48 -2.67 15.73
N GLY A 601 -3.27 -2.15 16.00
CA GLY A 601 -2.49 -2.48 17.20
C GLY A 601 -1.59 -3.70 17.06
N ARG A 602 -1.17 -4.04 15.83
CA ARG A 602 -0.32 -5.19 15.53
C ARG A 602 1.15 -4.91 15.81
N SER A 603 1.76 -5.86 16.50
CA SER A 603 3.19 -5.91 16.79
C SER A 603 3.92 -6.76 15.75
N SER A 604 5.21 -6.50 15.56
CA SER A 604 6.07 -7.40 14.80
C SER A 604 6.30 -8.73 15.53
N GLU A 605 6.69 -9.79 14.81
CA GLU A 605 7.03 -11.09 15.42
C GLU A 605 8.15 -10.98 16.47
N GLY A 606 9.08 -10.02 16.30
CA GLY A 606 10.15 -9.75 17.25
C GLY A 606 9.65 -9.12 18.56
N ASP A 607 8.66 -8.23 18.49
CA ASP A 607 8.03 -7.65 19.69
C ASP A 607 7.19 -8.68 20.44
N LEU A 608 6.52 -9.59 19.73
CA LEU A 608 5.82 -10.72 20.35
C LEU A 608 6.81 -11.62 21.11
N ALA A 609 7.97 -11.93 20.53
CA ALA A 609 9.01 -12.71 21.20
C ALA A 609 9.60 -11.97 22.42
N ALA A 610 9.84 -10.66 22.30
CA ALA A 610 10.38 -9.84 23.40
C ALA A 610 9.36 -9.63 24.54
N LEU A 611 8.06 -9.54 24.23
CA LEU A 611 6.99 -9.51 25.22
C LEU A 611 6.86 -10.86 25.94
N VAL A 612 6.95 -11.97 25.21
CA VAL A 612 6.95 -13.33 25.79
C VAL A 612 8.19 -13.52 26.69
N GLU A 613 9.38 -13.09 26.26
CA GLU A 613 10.58 -13.15 27.11
C GLU A 613 10.50 -12.23 28.33
N LYS A 614 9.87 -11.05 28.22
CA LYS A 614 9.63 -10.17 29.36
C LYS A 614 8.64 -10.80 30.34
N ASP A 615 7.54 -11.38 29.87
CA ASP A 615 6.57 -12.06 30.72
C ASP A 615 7.20 -13.26 31.45
N GLU A 616 8.08 -14.03 30.78
CA GLU A 616 8.85 -15.12 31.41
C GLU A 616 9.88 -14.64 32.44
N LYS A 617 10.52 -13.49 32.22
CA LYS A 617 11.45 -12.88 33.20
C LYS A 617 10.71 -12.28 34.39
N THR A 618 9.49 -11.76 34.18
CA THR A 618 8.67 -11.18 35.25
C THR A 618 8.00 -12.26 36.11
N THR A 619 7.67 -13.43 35.56
CA THR A 619 7.11 -14.57 36.31
C THR A 619 8.11 -15.30 37.21
N LYS A 620 9.43 -15.07 37.06
CA LYS A 620 10.44 -15.69 37.94
C LYS A 620 10.59 -15.00 39.31
N HIS A 621 9.96 -13.85 39.55
CA HIS A 621 10.08 -13.12 40.83
C HIS A 621 8.81 -13.02 41.69
N GLN A 622 7.72 -13.72 41.33
CA GLN A 622 6.57 -13.86 42.22
C GLN A 622 6.10 -15.32 42.25
N ARG A 623 6.66 -16.12 43.17
CA ARG A 623 6.10 -17.41 43.55
C ARG A 623 5.38 -17.24 44.88
N GLY A 624 4.07 -17.08 44.80
CA GLY A 624 3.17 -17.04 45.96
C GLY A 624 1.72 -16.85 45.54
N VAL A 625 1.00 -17.96 45.36
CA VAL A 625 -0.47 -18.11 45.46
C VAL A 625 -1.28 -17.22 44.48
N SER A 626 -1.85 -17.69 43.36
CA SER A 626 -3.04 -18.56 43.30
C SER A 626 -3.58 -18.68 41.86
N ALA A 627 -4.36 -19.76 41.62
CA ALA A 627 -5.35 -20.04 40.55
C ALA A 627 -4.89 -20.37 39.10
N PRO A 628 -5.44 -21.43 38.48
CA PRO A 628 -5.16 -21.78 37.08
C PRO A 628 -6.10 -21.02 36.15
N GLU A 629 -5.60 -20.02 35.43
CA GLU A 629 -6.34 -19.40 34.32
C GLU A 629 -6.35 -20.35 33.10
N THR A 630 -7.53 -20.93 32.85
CA THR A 630 -7.80 -21.86 31.75
C THR A 630 -7.62 -21.21 30.38
N GLU A 631 -7.10 -21.95 29.39
CA GLU A 631 -6.98 -21.57 27.97
C GLU A 631 -8.28 -21.03 27.32
N ALA A 632 -9.42 -21.21 27.99
CA ALA A 632 -10.71 -20.64 27.66
C ALA A 632 -10.72 -19.09 27.68
N GLU A 633 -9.95 -18.44 28.57
CA GLU A 633 -9.91 -16.97 28.65
C GLU A 633 -9.08 -16.36 27.51
N LYS A 634 -7.98 -17.00 27.11
CA LYS A 634 -7.22 -16.63 25.89
C LYS A 634 -8.05 -16.82 24.60
N LYS A 635 -8.90 -17.86 24.56
CA LYS A 635 -9.89 -18.01 23.48
C LYS A 635 -11.03 -16.99 23.58
N ALA A 636 -11.48 -16.63 24.78
CA ALA A 636 -12.54 -15.64 24.98
C ALA A 636 -12.07 -14.22 24.63
N GLU A 637 -10.80 -13.86 24.87
CA GLU A 637 -10.22 -12.59 24.42
C GLU A 637 -10.04 -12.53 22.89
N LYS A 638 -9.61 -13.64 22.25
CA LYS A 638 -9.61 -13.74 20.78
C LYS A 638 -11.01 -13.62 20.18
N THR A 639 -12.03 -14.16 20.86
CA THR A 639 -13.43 -14.08 20.38
C THR A 639 -14.07 -12.71 20.63
N LYS A 640 -13.77 -12.03 21.75
CA LYS A 640 -14.28 -10.69 22.08
C LYS A 640 -13.72 -9.56 21.20
N ARG A 641 -12.60 -9.77 20.48
CA ARG A 641 -12.01 -8.79 19.55
C ARG A 641 -12.77 -8.60 18.23
N LYS A 642 -13.76 -9.44 17.88
CA LYS A 642 -14.61 -9.23 16.70
C LYS A 642 -15.72 -8.20 16.97
N LYS A 643 -15.37 -6.91 17.10
CA LYS A 643 -16.35 -5.83 16.94
C LYS A 643 -17.01 -6.01 15.56
N LYS A 644 -18.35 -6.02 15.50
CA LYS A 644 -19.13 -6.11 14.25
C LYS A 644 -18.64 -5.06 13.25
N LYS A 645 -17.83 -5.48 12.26
CA LYS A 645 -17.49 -4.65 11.09
C LYS A 645 -18.82 -4.27 10.43
N HIS A 646 -19.14 -2.99 10.42
CA HIS A 646 -20.30 -2.50 9.69
C HIS A 646 -19.91 -2.46 8.22
N ASN A 647 -20.46 -3.42 7.49
CA ASN A 647 -20.19 -3.62 6.08
C ASN A 647 -20.81 -2.48 5.26
N ARG A 648 -20.02 -1.88 4.36
CA ARG A 648 -20.43 -0.73 3.55
C ARG A 648 -20.58 -1.09 2.08
N ILE A 649 -21.48 -0.38 1.40
CA ILE A 649 -21.62 -0.45 -0.05
C ILE A 649 -21.18 0.89 -0.64
N TYR A 650 -20.22 0.86 -1.55
CA TYR A 650 -19.67 2.04 -2.20
C TYR A 650 -20.30 2.23 -3.57
N MET A 651 -21.20 3.21 -3.65
CA MET A 651 -22.10 3.34 -4.79
C MET A 651 -21.40 3.81 -6.07
N LYS A 652 -20.33 4.60 -5.97
CA LYS A 652 -19.59 5.09 -7.14
C LYS A 652 -18.85 3.96 -7.84
N GLU A 653 -18.13 3.16 -7.06
CA GLU A 653 -17.43 1.97 -7.54
C GLU A 653 -18.41 0.95 -8.12
N LEU A 654 -19.56 0.76 -7.48
CA LEU A 654 -20.61 -0.14 -7.98
C LEU A 654 -21.23 0.34 -9.30
N SER A 655 -21.53 1.63 -9.45
CA SER A 655 -22.03 2.17 -10.73
C SER A 655 -21.02 2.01 -11.87
N LEU A 656 -19.74 2.24 -11.59
CA LEU A 656 -18.68 2.00 -12.57
C LEU A 656 -18.50 0.52 -12.89
N ALA A 657 -18.67 -0.38 -11.90
CA ALA A 657 -18.68 -1.83 -12.12
C ALA A 657 -19.73 -2.19 -13.19
N PHE A 658 -20.97 -1.73 -13.01
CA PHE A 658 -22.03 -2.02 -13.97
C PHE A 658 -21.79 -1.38 -15.35
N LEU A 659 -21.22 -0.18 -15.40
CA LEU A 659 -20.86 0.46 -16.68
C LEU A 659 -19.83 -0.38 -17.45
N LEU A 660 -18.76 -0.81 -16.76
CA LEU A 660 -17.71 -1.63 -17.36
C LEU A 660 -18.21 -3.02 -17.77
N LEU A 661 -19.06 -3.65 -16.96
CA LEU A 661 -19.69 -4.93 -17.29
C LEU A 661 -20.65 -4.80 -18.49
N THR A 662 -21.35 -3.68 -18.62
CA THR A 662 -22.20 -3.38 -19.79
C THR A 662 -21.34 -3.23 -21.05
N ALA A 663 -20.22 -2.51 -20.95
CA ALA A 663 -19.25 -2.39 -22.02
C ALA A 663 -18.58 -3.74 -22.37
N ALA A 664 -18.33 -4.61 -21.39
CA ALA A 664 -17.82 -5.96 -21.63
C ALA A 664 -18.82 -6.79 -22.45
N THR A 665 -20.11 -6.80 -22.07
CA THR A 665 -21.17 -7.47 -22.84
C THR A 665 -21.21 -6.95 -24.27
N ARG A 666 -21.06 -5.63 -24.46
CA ARG A 666 -20.99 -5.04 -25.80
C ARG A 666 -19.78 -5.51 -26.62
N SER A 667 -18.60 -5.53 -25.99
CA SER A 667 -17.35 -6.01 -26.57
C SER A 667 -17.41 -7.48 -26.99
N LEU A 668 -18.16 -8.30 -26.24
CA LEU A 668 -18.41 -9.70 -26.58
C LEU A 668 -19.23 -9.82 -27.88
N LEU A 669 -20.23 -8.96 -28.06
CA LEU A 669 -21.05 -8.91 -29.29
C LEU A 669 -20.27 -8.40 -30.52
N SER A 670 -19.24 -7.56 -30.33
CA SER A 670 -18.40 -7.05 -31.43
C SER A 670 -17.19 -7.94 -31.76
N ALA A 671 -17.03 -9.10 -31.10
CA ALA A 671 -15.87 -9.99 -31.23
C ALA A 671 -14.50 -9.33 -30.96
N GLN A 672 -14.46 -8.25 -30.17
CA GLN A 672 -13.22 -7.58 -29.73
C GLN A 672 -12.63 -8.33 -28.54
N GLY A 673 -11.99 -9.48 -28.81
CA GLY A 673 -11.66 -10.49 -27.80
C GLY A 673 -10.80 -9.99 -26.63
N ILE A 674 -9.76 -9.19 -26.86
CA ILE A 674 -8.84 -8.77 -25.78
C ILE A 674 -9.50 -7.72 -24.86
N HIS A 675 -10.21 -6.75 -25.45
CA HIS A 675 -10.91 -5.69 -24.71
C HIS A 675 -12.01 -6.27 -23.82
N PHE A 676 -12.69 -7.32 -24.27
CA PHE A 676 -13.70 -8.03 -23.48
C PHE A 676 -13.13 -8.53 -22.15
N TYR A 677 -12.03 -9.30 -22.18
CA TYR A 677 -11.47 -9.86 -20.95
C TYR A 677 -11.03 -8.78 -19.98
N PHE A 678 -10.37 -7.73 -20.47
CA PHE A 678 -9.95 -6.62 -19.62
C PHE A 678 -11.15 -5.94 -18.96
N LEU A 679 -12.20 -5.60 -19.73
CA LEU A 679 -13.40 -4.95 -19.22
C LEU A 679 -14.16 -5.85 -18.23
N LEU A 680 -14.24 -7.15 -18.49
CA LEU A 680 -14.86 -8.12 -17.60
C LEU A 680 -14.14 -8.16 -16.24
N PHE A 681 -12.82 -8.38 -16.25
CA PHE A 681 -12.04 -8.47 -15.01
C PHE A 681 -12.00 -7.12 -14.27
N GLN A 682 -11.93 -6.01 -15.00
CA GLN A 682 -11.99 -4.68 -14.40
C GLN A 682 -13.37 -4.42 -13.76
N GLY A 683 -14.46 -4.76 -14.45
CA GLY A 683 -15.82 -4.66 -13.92
C GLY A 683 -16.03 -5.50 -12.66
N ILE A 684 -15.51 -6.73 -12.64
CA ILE A 684 -15.51 -7.60 -11.45
C ILE A 684 -14.69 -6.97 -10.31
N SER A 685 -13.51 -6.41 -10.59
CA SER A 685 -12.69 -5.74 -9.57
C SER A 685 -13.44 -4.58 -8.92
N PHE A 686 -14.07 -3.72 -9.73
CA PHE A 686 -14.92 -2.63 -9.23
C PHE A 686 -16.11 -3.13 -8.41
N LEU A 687 -16.72 -4.26 -8.80
CA LEU A 687 -17.80 -4.89 -8.04
C LEU A 687 -17.33 -5.37 -6.66
N LEU A 688 -16.19 -6.08 -6.60
CA LEU A 688 -15.62 -6.58 -5.35
C LEU A 688 -15.24 -5.44 -4.39
N VAL A 689 -14.67 -4.35 -4.91
CA VAL A 689 -14.37 -3.15 -4.13
C VAL A 689 -15.65 -2.43 -3.70
N GLY A 690 -16.63 -2.29 -4.60
CA GLY A 690 -17.93 -1.67 -4.33
C GLY A 690 -18.72 -2.38 -3.22
N LEU A 691 -18.54 -3.70 -3.08
CA LEU A 691 -19.14 -4.54 -2.03
C LEU A 691 -18.27 -4.67 -0.76
N ASP A 692 -17.12 -3.99 -0.71
CA ASP A 692 -16.20 -3.99 0.44
C ASP A 692 -15.65 -5.39 0.78
N LEU A 693 -15.36 -6.20 -0.24
CA LEU A 693 -14.85 -7.57 -0.09
C LEU A 693 -13.32 -7.65 -0.08
N ILE A 694 -12.62 -6.60 -0.55
CA ILE A 694 -11.16 -6.63 -0.72
C ILE A 694 -10.35 -6.61 0.59
N GLY A 695 -10.95 -6.08 1.67
CA GLY A 695 -10.36 -6.02 3.01
C GLY A 695 -10.78 -7.18 3.93
N GLU A 696 -11.45 -8.20 3.39
CA GLU A 696 -11.71 -9.44 4.12
C GLU A 696 -10.43 -10.27 4.20
N GLN A 697 -10.20 -10.89 5.37
CA GLN A 697 -9.11 -11.86 5.52
C GLN A 697 -9.39 -13.03 4.58
N VAL A 698 -8.36 -13.45 3.86
CA VAL A 698 -8.39 -14.75 3.17
C VAL A 698 -8.09 -15.77 4.25
N GLU A 699 -9.12 -16.45 4.75
CA GLU A 699 -8.96 -17.58 5.70
C GLU A 699 -8.23 -18.76 5.06
#